data_AF-C5MDU0-F1
#
_entry.id   AF-C5MDU0-F1
#
_cell.length_a   1.000
_cell.length_b   1.000
_cell.length_c   1.000
_cell.angle_alpha   90.00
_cell.angle_beta   90.00
_cell.angle_gamma   90.00
#
_symmetry.space_group_name_H-M   'P 1'
#
loop_
_entity.id
_entity.type
_entity.pdbx_description
1 polymer ?
#
loop_
_entity_poly.entity_id
_entity_poly.type
_entity_poly.pdbx_seq_one_letter_code
_entity_poly.pdbx_strand_id
1 'polypeptide(L)'
;MTERNTIGIGYYDPFAVYPLIKDEIDKLFPIQNLHVRFHPSQPLKTINNLPIKMIEEIPNKKSDQNQSDIDGIYSRVMFIKVESLDKYRSQVRPLIREWLKNLVFKYKNSWMIILIIPSDAKDKQSTIIKMSHFDKLLKDFGQDGKELSTILPSNITPNDFENCLKLKQNELDSSEIQANIKSLLSCSFNQRYHLFVDLIKQHKEKSINRFVAYYSLTNLFDDMRLFHDTLSQFEISNQELNHVVDTHPELFDYTVTLPESFDGFNFEKFIDEPKIKSNLYSGENVNLFELRCFLFFRQSYTFEKLADTSNSISIGALQISKLYRNLALFLNDISKKNSTDLKEFEFSVIQYYLHIPIIGKLIKQAENSPDDNSYQLKNLLESRAELKLLQRSILIKLSQINGIYIKGLEQAFEEVSLDDKPEELKATPAIMTNLVLVEAMKDKSSYLDVFERLTEDIIEDFLICERSKTIDILSIDLAILNYEKENYCECLQILKDSHEFFIQNGWNFLGGILLEIYYECVLKIEPQDKDEILTTSLRILAVLVTNQVDINSFRLIKNKSQIEKLFKKVDEYSLSQNVKIESSLDDFFKTELIPYINADELTNKDKYIMRLKVKNPFGIGFTFKNVELILVDDEGSEMIFQANDVDMSSERENVITLSTNRFIIGSFSPYRLSIQMNEKLTLVLDYGQKEMQITNASFVNDTVIEYNTSQDRIKQTKNDNILGYQNLNKLTAQFNCSNQVKLGKSEVVLRIFNGDNEITDVEIKLFSTTEGLKLEKEKETFEKLDKKESTDILIPYAYFSENKIINMRAKIQYKIDGEDYIFQVSYNIDTTLTISVTVQDLFKQDFIYSKFQIGTSNSKYPIRLLDNELTTEADYKIIRPGKQGHDVVAFGEQPGTFFYKIIPNNIVSSEDVLNLKVEYTNLKEECEDYISEVVISQLTELGLSKYWYLLKDIIINKASFDLNNYAINNFINFTNGLELNLLSEKIILQYVESSSDQKKLFNLMNQLLVDNKIDVDTKRLVRNSHFLYISVAMPILKYLQVVEYEYERKQYVVGEPIKVQLKVKTITKWSDDTKSNEESLPLAASSPTRNGSNLDENQEGKFQLNIQQDDNWLMSGLRKFNFDMNSKDNVNAELMLIPLNVGKIPLPKVSIKSLNKDDDDLDIEFINGSETILVIPEVHSITFAF
;
A
#
# COMPACT_ATOMS: atom_id res chain seq x y z
N MET A 1 10.75 55.78 30.27
CA MET A 1 9.49 55.25 30.84
C MET A 1 9.78 54.59 32.20
N THR A 2 9.81 55.35 33.30
CA THR A 2 10.39 54.86 34.57
C THR A 2 9.54 55.04 35.83
N GLU A 3 8.23 55.34 35.74
CA GLU A 3 7.40 55.50 36.95
C GLU A 3 5.97 54.91 36.90
N ARG A 4 5.60 54.09 35.89
CA ARG A 4 4.30 53.40 35.91
C ARG A 4 4.35 52.20 36.89
N ASN A 5 3.29 52.07 37.71
CA ASN A 5 2.99 50.98 38.67
C ASN A 5 3.72 51.07 40.04
N THR A 6 3.94 52.28 40.58
CA THR A 6 4.37 52.45 41.99
C THR A 6 3.18 52.46 42.93
N ILE A 7 3.16 51.61 43.95
CA ILE A 7 2.05 51.48 44.89
C ILE A 7 2.23 52.39 46.11
N GLY A 8 1.15 53.04 46.56
CA GLY A 8 1.13 53.88 47.75
C GLY A 8 0.72 53.12 49.04
N ILE A 9 1.42 53.37 50.15
CA ILE A 9 0.95 53.05 51.50
C ILE A 9 0.67 54.37 52.23
N GLY A 10 -0.59 54.59 52.58
CA GLY A 10 -1.02 55.75 53.36
C GLY A 10 -0.58 55.63 54.81
N TYR A 11 -0.12 56.69 55.45
CA TYR A 11 0.19 56.65 56.89
C TYR A 11 -0.33 57.86 57.67
N TYR A 12 -0.68 57.62 58.93
CA TYR A 12 -1.06 58.65 59.89
C TYR A 12 -0.20 58.57 61.15
N ASP A 13 0.49 59.67 61.48
CA ASP A 13 1.41 59.74 62.61
C ASP A 13 1.09 60.94 63.52
N PRO A 14 0.04 60.86 64.35
CA PRO A 14 -0.34 61.95 65.25
C PRO A 14 0.65 62.21 66.38
N PHE A 15 1.64 61.33 66.59
CA PHE A 15 2.61 61.42 67.69
C PHE A 15 4.04 61.72 67.21
N ALA A 16 4.23 61.98 65.91
CA ALA A 16 5.52 62.27 65.28
C ALA A 16 6.58 61.20 65.55
N VAL A 17 6.20 59.93 65.50
CA VAL A 17 7.09 58.79 65.77
C VAL A 17 7.59 58.09 64.49
N TYR A 18 6.95 58.26 63.34
CA TYR A 18 7.38 57.69 62.05
C TYR A 18 8.76 58.21 61.60
N PRO A 19 9.11 59.52 61.73
CA PRO A 19 10.45 60.00 61.37
C PRO A 19 11.59 59.29 62.11
N LEU A 20 11.31 58.67 63.28
CA LEU A 20 12.30 57.94 64.08
C LEU A 20 12.67 56.57 63.47
N ILE A 21 11.83 56.02 62.59
CA ILE A 21 12.00 54.68 61.97
C ILE A 21 11.94 54.72 60.44
N LYS A 22 11.83 55.91 59.84
CA LYS A 22 11.67 56.12 58.40
C LYS A 22 12.82 55.52 57.58
N ASP A 23 14.07 55.77 57.98
CA ASP A 23 15.25 55.28 57.24
C ASP A 23 15.33 53.74 57.22
N GLU A 24 14.76 53.06 58.22
CA GLU A 24 14.69 51.61 58.26
C GLU A 24 13.56 51.07 57.38
N ILE A 25 12.41 51.74 57.37
CA ILE A 25 11.27 51.39 56.51
C ILE A 25 11.61 51.64 55.03
N ASP A 26 12.26 52.75 54.70
CA ASP A 26 12.63 53.09 53.32
C ASP A 26 13.63 52.08 52.72
N LYS A 27 14.50 51.47 53.54
CA LYS A 27 15.40 50.37 53.11
C LYS A 27 14.66 49.08 52.72
N LEU A 28 13.41 48.91 53.16
CA LEU A 28 12.59 47.76 52.79
C LEU A 28 11.96 47.90 51.41
N PHE A 29 12.05 49.09 50.79
CA PHE A 29 11.48 49.36 49.48
C PHE A 29 12.56 49.35 48.39
N PRO A 30 12.31 48.74 47.22
CA PRO A 30 11.07 48.04 46.85
C PRO A 30 10.91 46.70 47.58
N ILE A 31 9.65 46.29 47.81
CA ILE A 31 9.36 45.00 48.46
C ILE A 31 9.77 43.86 47.54
N GLN A 32 10.64 43.00 48.05
CA GLN A 32 11.10 41.81 47.34
C GLN A 32 10.31 40.57 47.75
N ASN A 33 10.03 39.68 46.79
CA ASN A 33 9.40 38.38 47.01
C ASN A 33 8.10 38.47 47.82
N LEU A 34 7.16 39.29 47.36
CA LEU A 34 5.80 39.34 47.91
C LEU A 34 5.01 38.14 47.38
N HIS A 35 4.50 37.30 48.27
CA HIS A 35 3.73 36.11 47.90
C HIS A 35 2.24 36.37 48.06
N VAL A 36 1.46 36.18 47.00
CA VAL A 36 0.03 36.46 46.98
C VAL A 36 -0.75 35.23 46.50
N ARG A 37 -1.85 34.92 47.18
CA ARG A 37 -2.85 33.92 46.77
C ARG A 37 -4.23 34.54 46.94
N PHE A 38 -4.88 34.80 45.82
CA PHE A 38 -6.18 35.48 45.74
C PHE A 38 -7.34 34.56 45.34
N HIS A 39 -7.04 33.32 44.93
CA HIS A 39 -8.05 32.30 44.67
C HIS A 39 -7.62 30.95 45.25
N PRO A 40 -8.52 30.21 45.95
CA PRO A 40 -8.17 28.93 46.58
C PRO A 40 -7.66 27.87 45.60
N SER A 41 -8.13 27.88 44.35
CA SER A 41 -7.66 26.91 43.34
C SER A 41 -6.35 27.32 42.64
N GLN A 42 -5.83 28.53 42.86
CA GLN A 42 -4.62 29.00 42.19
C GLN A 42 -3.35 28.77 43.04
N PRO A 43 -2.19 28.53 42.40
CA PRO A 43 -0.92 28.44 43.09
C PRO A 43 -0.51 29.79 43.69
N LEU A 44 0.36 29.76 44.70
CA LEU A 44 0.96 30.95 45.29
C LEU A 44 1.83 31.66 44.24
N LYS A 45 1.59 32.96 44.02
CA LYS A 45 2.36 33.77 43.06
C LYS A 45 3.38 34.63 43.79
N THR A 46 4.57 34.79 43.21
CA THR A 46 5.66 35.59 43.78
C THR A 46 5.91 36.82 42.92
N ILE A 47 5.84 38.00 43.54
CA ILE A 47 6.20 39.29 42.94
C ILE A 47 7.62 39.60 43.40
N ASN A 48 8.58 39.53 42.47
CA ASN A 48 10.00 39.64 42.79
C ASN A 48 10.41 41.05 43.22
N ASN A 49 9.80 42.09 42.65
CA ASN A 49 10.16 43.47 42.89
C ASN A 49 8.95 44.40 42.74
N LEU A 50 8.43 44.89 43.87
CA LEU A 50 7.29 45.79 43.95
C LEU A 50 7.70 47.17 44.48
N PRO A 51 7.67 48.24 43.65
CA PRO A 51 7.98 49.60 44.09
C PRO A 51 6.87 50.17 44.96
N ILE A 52 7.25 50.74 46.11
CA ILE A 52 6.33 51.29 47.11
C ILE A 52 6.71 52.72 47.47
N LYS A 53 5.70 53.55 47.74
CA LYS A 53 5.84 54.92 48.23
C LYS A 53 4.95 55.15 49.46
N MET A 54 5.51 55.75 50.51
CA MET A 54 4.75 56.14 51.70
C MET A 54 4.11 57.53 51.50
N ILE A 55 2.83 57.68 51.84
CA ILE A 55 2.04 58.91 51.61
C ILE A 55 1.35 59.31 52.92
N GLU A 56 1.59 60.52 53.43
CA GLU A 56 0.97 60.98 54.69
C GLU A 56 -0.51 61.36 54.49
N GLU A 57 -1.39 60.86 55.34
CA GLU A 57 -2.83 61.14 55.36
C GLU A 57 -3.27 61.60 56.76
N ILE A 58 -4.02 62.70 56.86
CA ILE A 58 -4.52 63.25 58.13
C ILE A 58 -6.06 63.17 58.15
N PRO A 59 -6.69 62.55 59.17
CA PRO A 59 -8.15 62.52 59.31
C PRO A 59 -8.75 63.93 59.34
N ASN A 60 -9.87 64.14 58.63
CA ASN A 60 -10.65 65.39 58.61
C ASN A 60 -10.01 66.63 57.96
N LYS A 61 -8.85 66.53 57.31
CA LYS A 61 -8.41 67.58 56.38
C LYS A 61 -9.23 67.45 55.09
N LYS A 62 -9.95 68.51 54.67
CA LYS A 62 -10.45 68.61 53.28
C LYS A 62 -9.22 68.78 52.39
N SER A 63 -8.57 67.69 52.03
CA SER A 63 -7.56 67.73 51.00
C SER A 63 -8.26 67.83 49.65
N ASP A 64 -7.92 68.86 48.86
CA ASP A 64 -8.16 68.94 47.42
C ASP A 64 -7.29 67.89 46.69
N GLN A 65 -7.41 66.62 47.09
CA GLN A 65 -6.71 65.51 46.47
C GLN A 65 -7.59 64.97 45.34
N ASN A 66 -7.04 64.97 44.12
CA ASN A 66 -7.67 64.37 42.95
C ASN A 66 -8.03 62.91 43.25
N GLN A 67 -9.19 62.44 42.79
CA GLN A 67 -9.63 61.04 42.97
C GLN A 67 -8.58 60.01 42.49
N SER A 68 -7.74 60.39 41.54
CA SER A 68 -6.62 59.57 41.03
C SER A 68 -5.54 59.25 42.07
N ASP A 69 -5.28 60.16 43.04
CA ASP A 69 -4.25 59.94 44.07
C ASP A 69 -4.72 58.96 45.16
N ILE A 70 -6.04 58.78 45.29
CA ILE A 70 -6.67 57.92 46.30
C ILE A 70 -6.68 56.45 45.85
N ASP A 71 -6.83 56.19 44.54
CA ASP A 71 -6.81 54.82 43.99
C ASP A 71 -5.44 54.15 44.12
N GLY A 72 -4.36 54.93 44.03
CA GLY A 72 -2.97 54.46 44.18
C GLY A 72 -2.59 54.05 45.61
N ILE A 73 -3.41 54.36 46.63
CA ILE A 73 -3.14 54.01 48.03
C ILE A 73 -3.77 52.65 48.35
N TYR A 74 -2.93 51.61 48.49
CA TYR A 74 -3.37 50.23 48.70
C TYR A 74 -3.66 49.91 50.16
N SER A 75 -2.82 50.36 51.08
CA SER A 75 -2.95 50.03 52.51
C SER A 75 -2.67 51.24 53.38
N ARG A 76 -3.16 51.22 54.63
CA ARG A 76 -2.98 52.33 55.57
C ARG A 76 -2.32 51.91 56.88
N VAL A 77 -1.40 52.71 57.39
CA VAL A 77 -0.68 52.44 58.65
C VAL A 77 -0.85 53.60 59.61
N MET A 78 -1.13 53.34 60.89
CA MET A 78 -1.13 54.35 61.93
C MET A 78 0.00 54.09 62.91
N PHE A 79 0.81 55.10 63.19
CA PHE A 79 1.86 55.01 64.20
C PHE A 79 1.37 55.62 65.52
N ILE A 80 1.53 54.89 66.62
CA ILE A 80 1.06 55.31 67.95
C ILE A 80 2.13 55.14 69.03
N LYS A 81 1.99 55.92 70.10
CA LYS A 81 2.79 55.83 71.33
C LYS A 81 1.86 55.88 72.55
N VAL A 82 2.09 55.01 73.53
CA VAL A 82 1.27 54.94 74.74
C VAL A 82 2.13 55.21 75.98
N GLU A 83 1.80 56.28 76.70
CA GLU A 83 2.49 56.67 77.94
C GLU A 83 1.87 56.03 79.20
N SER A 84 0.53 55.98 79.27
CA SER A 84 -0.21 55.35 80.38
C SER A 84 -1.57 54.82 79.91
N LEU A 85 -2.15 53.88 80.66
CA LEU A 85 -3.48 53.32 80.35
C LEU A 85 -4.61 54.38 80.37
N ASP A 86 -4.47 55.44 81.17
CA ASP A 86 -5.46 56.52 81.22
C ASP A 86 -5.37 57.44 80.00
N LYS A 87 -4.15 57.76 79.55
CA LYS A 87 -3.92 58.49 78.28
C LYS A 87 -4.34 57.66 77.08
N TYR A 88 -4.12 56.35 77.12
CA TYR A 88 -4.61 55.45 76.09
C TYR A 88 -6.15 55.52 75.95
N ARG A 89 -6.89 55.44 77.06
CA ARG A 89 -8.36 55.51 77.06
C ARG A 89 -8.91 56.86 76.61
N SER A 90 -8.26 57.95 77.01
CA SER A 90 -8.75 59.32 76.77
C SER A 90 -8.28 59.98 75.46
N GLN A 91 -7.12 59.58 74.92
CA GLN A 91 -6.50 60.25 73.75
C GLN A 91 -6.22 59.30 72.59
N VAL A 92 -5.52 58.18 72.83
CA VAL A 92 -5.08 57.27 71.75
C VAL A 92 -6.26 56.51 71.14
N ARG A 93 -7.15 55.96 71.98
CA ARG A 93 -8.32 55.20 71.53
C ARG A 93 -9.28 56.04 70.66
N PRO A 94 -9.66 57.28 71.01
CA PRO A 94 -10.48 58.14 70.13
C PRO A 94 -9.83 58.41 68.77
N LEU A 95 -8.52 58.70 68.71
CA LEU A 95 -7.80 58.95 67.45
C LEU A 95 -7.79 57.74 66.53
N ILE A 96 -7.56 56.54 67.09
CA ILE A 96 -7.65 55.29 66.33
C ILE A 96 -9.05 55.13 65.73
N ARG A 97 -10.11 55.38 66.52
CA ARG A 97 -11.51 55.27 66.05
C ARG A 97 -11.80 56.24 64.89
N GLU A 98 -11.29 57.46 64.95
CA GLU A 98 -11.49 58.48 63.91
C GLU A 98 -10.74 58.15 62.61
N TRP A 99 -9.47 57.75 62.72
CA TRP A 99 -8.67 57.31 61.58
C TRP A 99 -9.29 56.09 60.88
N LEU A 100 -9.68 55.08 61.66
CA LEU A 100 -10.35 53.89 61.14
C LEU A 100 -11.64 54.26 60.39
N LYS A 101 -12.48 55.13 60.96
CA LYS A 101 -13.75 55.53 60.33
C LYS A 101 -13.55 56.32 59.04
N ASN A 102 -12.66 57.30 59.03
CA ASN A 102 -12.59 58.31 57.96
C ASN A 102 -11.63 57.95 56.83
N LEU A 103 -10.55 57.22 57.13
CA LEU A 103 -9.51 56.89 56.15
C LEU A 103 -9.45 55.39 55.84
N VAL A 104 -9.82 54.50 56.76
CA VAL A 104 -9.70 53.06 56.51
C VAL A 104 -11.02 52.48 55.98
N PHE A 105 -12.08 52.52 56.78
CA PHE A 105 -13.38 51.91 56.46
C PHE A 105 -14.09 52.57 55.29
N LYS A 106 -13.94 53.90 55.14
CA LYS A 106 -14.51 54.64 54.01
C LYS A 106 -14.03 54.12 52.64
N TYR A 107 -12.75 53.74 52.55
CA TYR A 107 -12.11 53.31 51.31
C TYR A 107 -11.86 51.79 51.27
N LYS A 108 -12.29 51.05 52.30
CA LYS A 108 -12.17 49.58 52.41
C LYS A 108 -10.73 49.07 52.26
N ASN A 109 -9.78 49.78 52.84
CA ASN A 109 -8.37 49.38 52.80
C ASN A 109 -8.00 48.50 54.00
N SER A 110 -7.08 47.57 53.78
CA SER A 110 -6.37 46.89 54.87
C SER A 110 -5.56 47.92 55.66
N TRP A 111 -5.49 47.73 56.98
CA TRP A 111 -4.81 48.66 57.86
C TRP A 111 -3.95 48.00 58.93
N MET A 112 -3.00 48.74 59.50
CA MET A 112 -2.19 48.28 60.63
C MET A 112 -1.89 49.43 61.59
N ILE A 113 -1.88 49.14 62.90
CA ILE A 113 -1.49 50.07 63.95
C ILE A 113 -0.14 49.61 64.51
N ILE A 114 0.86 50.48 64.45
CA ILE A 114 2.20 50.22 64.96
C ILE A 114 2.40 50.99 66.27
N LEU A 115 2.52 50.28 67.38
CA LEU A 115 2.88 50.83 68.68
C LEU A 115 4.40 50.88 68.83
N ILE A 116 4.94 52.09 68.99
CA ILE A 116 6.38 52.32 69.22
C ILE A 116 6.65 52.48 70.71
N ILE A 117 7.48 51.59 71.26
CA ILE A 117 7.91 51.61 72.67
C ILE A 117 9.33 52.18 72.80
N PRO A 118 9.57 53.12 73.74
CA PRO A 118 10.91 53.61 74.05
C PRO A 118 11.82 52.50 74.62
N SER A 119 13.11 52.55 74.29
CA SER A 119 14.10 51.50 74.55
C SER A 119 14.26 51.07 76.02
N ASP A 120 13.98 51.95 76.99
CA ASP A 120 14.22 51.72 78.42
C ASP A 120 12.97 51.23 79.21
N ALA A 121 11.83 51.05 78.55
CA ALA A 121 10.57 50.68 79.21
C ALA A 121 10.32 49.16 79.21
N LYS A 122 10.44 48.49 80.36
CA LYS A 122 9.88 47.14 80.57
C LYS A 122 8.35 47.24 80.58
N ASP A 123 7.68 46.44 79.76
CA ASP A 123 6.21 46.37 79.68
C ASP A 123 5.65 45.90 81.04
N LYS A 124 5.31 46.84 81.93
CA LYS A 124 4.93 46.53 83.31
C LYS A 124 3.51 45.97 83.34
N GLN A 125 3.38 44.71 83.77
CA GLN A 125 2.10 44.14 84.18
C GLN A 125 1.56 44.96 85.37
N SER A 126 0.36 45.53 85.26
CA SER A 126 -0.29 46.19 86.39
C SER A 126 -0.58 45.18 87.50
N THR A 127 -0.33 45.55 88.75
CA THR A 127 -0.43 44.65 89.92
C THR A 127 -1.86 44.23 90.27
N ILE A 128 -2.88 44.88 89.70
CA ILE A 128 -4.29 44.60 89.98
C ILE A 128 -4.99 43.90 88.80
N ILE A 129 -4.44 44.01 87.58
CA ILE A 129 -4.86 43.27 86.38
C ILE A 129 -3.59 43.03 85.57
N LYS A 130 -3.15 41.77 85.43
CA LYS A 130 -1.96 41.39 84.65
C LYS A 130 -2.16 41.64 83.14
N MET A 131 -2.11 42.90 82.69
CA MET A 131 -2.31 43.28 81.28
C MET A 131 -1.40 44.44 80.89
N SER A 132 -0.63 44.28 79.81
CA SER A 132 0.33 45.24 79.26
C SER A 132 -0.34 46.35 78.41
N HIS A 133 0.40 47.39 78.00
CA HIS A 133 -0.14 48.42 77.08
C HIS A 133 -0.52 47.81 75.73
N PHE A 134 0.29 46.87 75.24
CA PHE A 134 0.02 46.15 74.01
C PHE A 134 -1.16 45.19 74.16
N ASP A 135 -1.27 44.46 75.28
CA ASP A 135 -2.42 43.59 75.56
C ASP A 135 -3.73 44.40 75.61
N LYS A 136 -3.66 45.64 76.11
CA LYS A 136 -4.81 46.55 76.10
C LYS A 136 -5.19 46.98 74.68
N LEU A 137 -4.19 47.31 73.84
CA LEU A 137 -4.38 47.64 72.44
C LEU A 137 -5.00 46.47 71.67
N LEU A 138 -4.47 45.25 71.84
CA LEU A 138 -5.00 44.01 71.25
C LEU A 138 -6.44 43.74 71.70
N LYS A 139 -6.75 43.92 72.99
CA LYS A 139 -8.12 43.71 73.52
C LYS A 139 -9.15 44.71 72.96
N ASP A 140 -8.70 45.88 72.52
CA ASP A 140 -9.57 46.93 71.99
C ASP A 140 -9.64 46.89 70.45
N PHE A 141 -8.50 46.72 69.76
CA PHE A 141 -8.36 46.86 68.30
C PHE A 141 -7.66 45.68 67.60
N GLY A 142 -7.30 44.61 68.32
CA GLY A 142 -6.92 43.34 67.69
C GLY A 142 -8.11 42.69 66.96
N GLN A 143 -7.91 41.50 66.39
CA GLN A 143 -8.94 40.82 65.56
C GLN A 143 -10.31 40.70 66.25
N ASP A 144 -10.32 40.29 67.53
CA ASP A 144 -11.53 40.17 68.36
C ASP A 144 -11.73 41.37 69.31
N GLY A 145 -11.23 42.54 68.93
CA GLY A 145 -11.22 43.74 69.74
C GLY A 145 -12.63 44.26 70.07
N LYS A 146 -12.87 44.63 71.34
CA LYS A 146 -14.16 45.17 71.80
C LYS A 146 -14.49 46.53 71.19
N GLU A 147 -13.48 47.36 70.94
CA GLU A 147 -13.67 48.66 70.31
C GLU A 147 -13.83 48.49 68.80
N LEU A 148 -13.07 47.59 68.16
CA LEU A 148 -13.19 47.30 66.74
C LEU A 148 -14.61 46.83 66.36
N SER A 149 -15.17 45.87 67.10
CA SER A 149 -16.53 45.36 66.87
C SER A 149 -17.64 46.40 67.02
N THR A 150 -17.41 47.52 67.72
CA THR A 150 -18.41 48.61 67.84
C THR A 150 -18.31 49.66 66.74
N ILE A 151 -17.20 49.73 66.01
CA ILE A 151 -16.99 50.72 64.93
C ILE A 151 -16.94 50.09 63.54
N LEU A 152 -16.75 48.77 63.44
CA LEU A 152 -16.66 48.05 62.18
C LEU A 152 -18.04 48.04 61.50
N PRO A 153 -18.17 48.62 60.29
CA PRO A 153 -19.39 48.51 59.51
C PRO A 153 -19.69 47.04 59.15
N SER A 154 -20.97 46.65 59.15
CA SER A 154 -21.41 45.27 58.87
C SER A 154 -21.06 44.75 57.47
N ASN A 155 -20.58 45.62 56.57
CA ASN A 155 -20.16 45.32 55.20
C ASN A 155 -18.63 45.30 55.01
N ILE A 156 -17.83 45.34 56.09
CA ILE A 156 -16.37 45.31 56.04
C ILE A 156 -15.86 44.10 56.81
N THR A 157 -15.06 43.27 56.15
CA THR A 157 -14.35 42.15 56.77
C THR A 157 -13.11 42.65 57.50
N PRO A 158 -12.81 42.17 58.73
CA PRO A 158 -11.53 42.42 59.37
C PRO A 158 -10.37 41.90 58.53
N ASN A 159 -9.15 42.37 58.76
CA ASN A 159 -7.97 41.74 58.18
C ASN A 159 -7.79 40.33 58.74
N ASP A 160 -7.32 39.40 57.91
CA ASP A 160 -7.04 38.02 58.28
C ASP A 160 -5.72 37.84 59.08
N PHE A 161 -5.05 38.95 59.42
CA PHE A 161 -3.79 39.00 60.18
C PHE A 161 -3.90 39.98 61.35
N GLU A 162 -2.92 39.97 62.27
CA GLU A 162 -2.94 40.82 63.46
C GLU A 162 -2.81 42.30 63.08
N ASN A 163 -3.76 43.12 63.53
CA ASN A 163 -3.85 44.53 63.13
C ASN A 163 -2.91 45.43 63.93
N CYS A 164 -2.35 44.93 65.03
CA CYS A 164 -1.55 45.69 65.96
C CYS A 164 -0.14 45.09 66.06
N LEU A 165 0.87 45.87 65.66
CA LEU A 165 2.28 45.49 65.78
C LEU A 165 2.95 46.33 66.86
N LYS A 166 3.86 45.72 67.62
CA LYS A 166 4.67 46.42 68.63
C LYS A 166 6.13 46.45 68.18
N LEU A 167 6.69 47.65 68.08
CA LEU A 167 8.11 47.87 67.75
C LEU A 167 8.82 48.57 68.91
N LYS A 168 10.06 48.20 69.18
CA LYS A 168 10.92 48.90 70.14
C LYS A 168 11.97 49.72 69.39
N GLN A 169 12.17 50.96 69.82
CA GLN A 169 12.95 51.96 69.08
C GLN A 169 14.41 51.56 68.74
N ASN A 170 15.05 50.66 69.52
CA ASN A 170 16.43 50.21 69.29
C ASN A 170 16.57 48.68 69.02
N GLU A 171 15.46 47.95 68.93
CA GLU A 171 15.41 46.50 68.65
C GLU A 171 14.40 46.28 67.49
N LEU A 172 14.68 46.89 66.34
CA LEU A 172 13.84 46.77 65.14
C LEU A 172 14.29 45.56 64.32
N ASP A 173 13.45 44.54 64.26
CA ASP A 173 13.64 43.43 63.32
C ASP A 173 13.05 43.80 61.96
N SER A 174 13.93 44.17 61.02
CA SER A 174 13.54 44.49 59.64
C SER A 174 12.75 43.36 58.98
N SER A 175 13.00 42.10 59.36
CA SER A 175 12.30 40.93 58.83
C SER A 175 10.85 40.85 59.33
N GLU A 176 10.63 41.18 60.60
CA GLU A 176 9.28 41.25 61.21
C GLU A 176 8.46 42.37 60.58
N ILE A 177 9.05 43.56 60.40
CA ILE A 177 8.38 44.69 59.74
C ILE A 177 8.04 44.34 58.29
N GLN A 178 8.99 43.76 57.56
CA GLN A 178 8.78 43.35 56.17
C GLN A 178 7.68 42.28 56.05
N ALA A 179 7.63 41.29 56.95
CA ALA A 179 6.58 40.27 56.95
C ALA A 179 5.19 40.85 57.20
N ASN A 180 5.07 41.82 58.11
CA ASN A 180 3.81 42.51 58.40
C ASN A 180 3.36 43.42 57.23
N ILE A 181 4.29 44.15 56.61
CA ILE A 181 3.98 44.95 55.41
C ILE A 181 3.56 44.04 54.24
N LYS A 182 4.23 42.91 54.03
CA LYS A 182 3.83 41.91 53.02
C LYS A 182 2.42 41.37 53.29
N SER A 183 2.09 41.08 54.54
CA SER A 183 0.76 40.60 54.95
C SER A 183 -0.31 41.67 54.70
N LEU A 184 0.00 42.92 55.04
CA LEU A 184 -0.86 44.09 54.81
C LEU A 184 -1.17 44.29 53.32
N LEU A 185 -0.16 44.28 52.46
CA LEU A 185 -0.33 44.44 51.02
C LEU A 185 -1.08 43.26 50.39
N SER A 186 -0.77 42.03 50.82
CA SER A 186 -1.47 40.82 50.34
C SER A 186 -2.95 40.84 50.72
N CYS A 187 -3.28 41.30 51.93
CA CYS A 187 -4.66 41.47 52.38
C CYS A 187 -5.39 42.53 51.54
N SER A 188 -4.79 43.71 51.33
CA SER A 188 -5.39 44.76 50.49
C SER A 188 -5.69 44.27 49.08
N PHE A 189 -4.71 43.60 48.47
CA PHE A 189 -4.87 43.04 47.15
C PHE A 189 -6.01 42.03 47.09
N ASN A 190 -6.07 41.08 48.04
CA ASN A 190 -7.14 40.09 48.10
C ASN A 190 -8.52 40.72 48.29
N GLN A 191 -8.63 41.74 49.15
CA GLN A 191 -9.88 42.49 49.36
C GLN A 191 -10.34 43.20 48.08
N ARG A 192 -9.43 43.90 47.39
CA ARG A 192 -9.72 44.57 46.11
C ARG A 192 -10.07 43.57 45.00
N TYR A 193 -9.37 42.44 44.95
CA TYR A 193 -9.65 41.36 44.01
C TYR A 193 -11.09 40.84 44.19
N HIS A 194 -11.48 40.49 45.41
CA HIS A 194 -12.84 40.02 45.69
C HIS A 194 -13.90 41.10 45.44
N LEU A 195 -13.60 42.37 45.75
CA LEU A 195 -14.47 43.50 45.44
C LEU A 195 -14.77 43.58 43.93
N PHE A 196 -13.75 43.57 43.07
CA PHE A 196 -13.96 43.66 41.63
C PHE A 196 -14.63 42.41 41.06
N VAL A 197 -14.28 41.22 41.56
CA VAL A 197 -14.96 39.97 41.18
C VAL A 197 -16.44 40.00 41.55
N ASP A 198 -16.80 40.53 42.71
CA ASP A 198 -18.19 40.66 43.13
C ASP A 198 -18.93 41.75 42.35
N LEU A 199 -18.27 42.86 42.00
CA LEU A 199 -18.84 43.88 41.10
C LEU A 199 -19.12 43.30 39.71
N ILE A 200 -18.22 42.48 39.16
CA ILE A 200 -18.43 41.77 37.89
C ILE A 200 -19.69 40.90 37.95
N LYS A 201 -19.95 40.20 39.07
CA LYS A 201 -21.15 39.37 39.27
C LYS A 201 -22.43 40.20 39.46
N GLN A 202 -22.33 41.35 40.11
CA GLN A 202 -23.47 42.23 40.41
C GLN A 202 -23.94 43.01 39.18
N HIS A 203 -23.00 43.44 38.33
CA HIS A 203 -23.34 44.19 37.12
C HIS A 203 -23.91 43.26 36.04
N LYS A 204 -24.93 43.78 35.35
CA LYS A 204 -25.58 43.08 34.23
C LYS A 204 -24.53 42.69 33.18
N GLU A 205 -24.68 41.50 32.61
CA GLU A 205 -23.88 41.06 31.48
C GLU A 205 -23.93 42.09 30.35
N LYS A 206 -22.81 42.27 29.65
CA LYS A 206 -22.67 43.19 28.51
C LYS A 206 -22.98 44.66 28.83
N SER A 207 -22.84 45.08 30.08
CA SER A 207 -22.95 46.48 30.47
C SER A 207 -21.59 47.16 30.58
N ILE A 208 -21.53 48.47 30.30
CA ILE A 208 -20.30 49.27 30.43
C ILE A 208 -19.71 49.19 31.84
N ASN A 209 -20.54 49.17 32.89
CA ASN A 209 -20.09 49.05 34.27
C ASN A 209 -19.43 47.70 34.57
N ARG A 210 -19.88 46.62 33.91
CA ARG A 210 -19.23 45.31 34.02
C ARG A 210 -17.87 45.30 33.32
N PHE A 211 -17.77 45.92 32.14
CA PHE A 211 -16.50 46.13 31.46
C PHE A 211 -15.53 46.96 32.32
N VAL A 212 -16.00 48.06 32.92
CA VAL A 212 -15.22 48.88 33.85
C VAL A 212 -14.69 48.03 35.01
N ALA A 213 -15.49 47.12 35.57
CA ALA A 213 -15.03 46.23 36.65
C ALA A 213 -13.95 45.23 36.19
N TYR A 214 -14.06 44.66 34.98
CA TYR A 214 -12.99 43.85 34.37
C TYR A 214 -11.72 44.66 34.10
N TYR A 215 -11.86 45.90 33.62
CA TYR A 215 -10.73 46.81 33.41
C TYR A 215 -10.06 47.21 34.74
N SER A 216 -10.83 47.49 35.79
CA SER A 216 -10.31 47.76 37.13
C SER A 216 -9.56 46.56 37.71
N LEU A 217 -10.05 45.34 37.47
CA LEU A 217 -9.34 44.11 37.82
C LEU A 217 -8.03 43.95 37.02
N THR A 218 -8.03 44.32 35.74
CA THR A 218 -6.82 44.34 34.90
C THR A 218 -5.77 45.32 35.45
N ASN A 219 -6.19 46.52 35.84
CA ASN A 219 -5.32 47.50 36.49
C ASN A 219 -4.77 47.00 37.82
N LEU A 220 -5.58 46.32 38.64
CA LEU A 220 -5.15 45.74 39.91
C LEU A 220 -4.00 44.73 39.72
N PHE A 221 -4.06 43.89 38.69
CA PHE A 221 -2.95 42.98 38.37
C PHE A 221 -1.72 43.72 37.84
N ASP A 222 -1.91 44.73 36.99
CA ASP A 222 -0.83 45.56 36.44
C ASP A 222 -0.06 46.32 37.54
N ASP A 223 -0.78 46.94 38.48
CA ASP A 223 -0.21 47.63 39.64
C ASP A 223 0.70 46.71 40.48
N MET A 224 0.26 45.46 40.71
CA MET A 224 1.04 44.45 41.44
C MET A 224 2.11 43.77 40.58
N ARG A 225 2.31 44.23 39.34
CA ARG A 225 3.26 43.67 38.36
C ARG A 225 3.03 42.19 38.07
N LEU A 226 1.79 41.73 38.18
CA LEU A 226 1.36 40.39 37.80
C LEU A 226 1.09 40.36 36.29
N PHE A 227 2.11 40.68 35.49
CA PHE A 227 1.95 40.98 34.06
C PHE A 227 1.34 39.84 33.23
N HIS A 228 1.59 38.57 33.57
CA HIS A 228 0.93 37.45 32.92
C HIS A 228 -0.57 37.42 33.19
N ASP A 229 -0.99 37.72 34.42
CA ASP A 229 -2.41 37.83 34.77
C ASP A 229 -3.03 39.06 34.11
N THR A 230 -2.30 40.19 34.06
CA THR A 230 -2.70 41.40 33.34
C THR A 230 -3.01 41.10 31.88
N LEU A 231 -2.15 40.38 31.15
CA LEU A 231 -2.41 39.99 29.76
C LEU A 231 -3.65 39.10 29.62
N SER A 232 -3.82 38.12 30.52
CA SER A 232 -5.01 37.25 30.50
C SER A 232 -6.31 38.04 30.73
N GLN A 233 -6.27 39.06 31.59
CA GLN A 233 -7.42 39.92 31.83
C GLN A 233 -7.65 40.93 30.70
N PHE A 234 -6.61 41.35 29.97
CA PHE A 234 -6.79 42.16 28.75
C PHE A 234 -7.58 41.40 27.68
N GLU A 235 -7.33 40.09 27.51
CA GLU A 235 -8.11 39.26 26.58
C GLU A 235 -9.60 39.22 26.96
N ILE A 236 -9.90 39.01 28.26
CA ILE A 236 -11.28 39.04 28.78
C ILE A 236 -11.90 40.43 28.62
N SER A 237 -11.15 41.48 28.95
CA SER A 237 -11.63 42.87 28.84
C SER A 237 -11.95 43.24 27.39
N ASN A 238 -11.12 42.83 26.42
CA ASN A 238 -11.39 43.07 25.01
C ASN A 238 -12.63 42.30 24.51
N GLN A 239 -12.83 41.05 24.96
CA GLN A 239 -14.04 40.28 24.65
C GLN A 239 -15.29 40.95 25.21
N GLU A 240 -15.25 41.36 26.48
CA GLU A 240 -16.36 42.08 27.11
C GLU A 240 -16.61 43.42 26.43
N LEU A 241 -15.57 44.17 26.04
CA LEU A 241 -15.74 45.41 25.27
C LEU A 241 -16.47 45.15 23.96
N ASN A 242 -16.06 44.14 23.19
CA ASN A 242 -16.73 43.78 21.94
C ASN A 242 -18.20 43.39 22.19
N HIS A 243 -18.50 42.64 23.24
CA HIS A 243 -19.88 42.33 23.62
C HIS A 243 -20.70 43.56 24.00
N VAL A 244 -20.11 44.54 24.69
CA VAL A 244 -20.78 45.81 25.03
C VAL A 244 -21.02 46.63 23.76
N VAL A 245 -20.03 46.72 22.85
CA VAL A 245 -20.16 47.41 21.56
C VAL A 245 -21.27 46.80 20.70
N ASP A 246 -21.33 45.47 20.62
CA ASP A 246 -22.35 44.76 19.83
C ASP A 246 -23.78 44.93 20.41
N THR A 247 -23.89 45.04 21.74
CA THR A 247 -25.19 45.09 22.43
C THR A 247 -25.71 46.52 22.61
N HIS A 248 -24.80 47.47 22.79
CA HIS A 248 -25.07 48.88 23.10
C HIS A 248 -24.18 49.82 22.27
N PRO A 249 -24.29 49.82 20.93
CA PRO A 249 -23.45 50.65 20.06
C PRO A 249 -23.65 52.15 20.31
N GLU A 250 -24.82 52.57 20.83
CA GLU A 250 -25.16 53.96 21.16
C GLU A 250 -24.31 54.58 22.28
N LEU A 251 -23.63 53.77 23.09
CA LEU A 251 -22.77 54.25 24.17
C LEU A 251 -21.42 54.77 23.67
N PHE A 252 -21.08 54.53 22.40
CA PHE A 252 -19.77 54.80 21.84
C PHE A 252 -19.81 55.84 20.72
N ASP A 253 -18.78 56.67 20.71
CA ASP A 253 -18.43 57.51 19.56
C ASP A 253 -17.48 56.75 18.62
N TYR A 254 -17.81 56.75 17.32
CA TYR A 254 -17.07 56.06 16.25
C TYR A 254 -16.28 57.02 15.36
N THR A 255 -16.15 58.29 15.75
CA THR A 255 -15.26 59.23 15.08
C THR A 255 -13.82 58.74 15.21
N VAL A 256 -13.09 58.78 14.09
CA VAL A 256 -11.66 58.42 14.05
C VAL A 256 -10.88 59.72 14.13
N THR A 257 -10.18 59.93 15.24
CA THR A 257 -9.34 61.10 15.49
C THR A 257 -7.89 60.74 15.18
N LEU A 258 -7.37 61.24 14.05
CA LEU A 258 -5.98 61.03 13.61
C LEU A 258 -5.15 62.33 13.76
N PRO A 259 -3.82 62.25 13.93
CA PRO A 259 -2.96 63.43 13.92
C PRO A 259 -2.96 64.10 12.53
N GLU A 260 -2.68 65.40 12.48
CA GLU A 260 -2.57 66.16 11.22
C GLU A 260 -1.36 65.75 10.36
N SER A 261 -0.35 65.11 10.98
CA SER A 261 0.85 64.60 10.31
C SER A 261 1.37 63.34 11.00
N PHE A 262 1.87 62.40 10.20
CA PHE A 262 2.51 61.16 10.64
C PHE A 262 4.05 61.23 10.62
N ASP A 263 4.64 62.38 10.27
CA ASP A 263 6.09 62.56 10.37
C ASP A 263 6.55 62.45 11.84
N GLY A 264 7.50 61.55 12.11
CA GLY A 264 7.97 61.26 13.46
C GLY A 264 6.90 60.69 14.41
N PHE A 265 5.87 60.02 13.88
CA PHE A 265 4.75 59.48 14.66
C PHE A 265 5.19 58.65 15.88
N ASN A 266 4.56 58.89 17.03
CA ASN A 266 4.81 58.19 18.28
C ASN A 266 3.49 57.74 18.91
N PHE A 267 3.28 56.42 18.95
CA PHE A 267 2.00 55.85 19.40
C PHE A 267 1.72 56.12 20.89
N GLU A 268 2.73 56.13 21.77
CA GLU A 268 2.53 56.45 23.19
C GLU A 268 2.02 57.89 23.38
N LYS A 269 2.63 58.86 22.69
CA LYS A 269 2.26 60.28 22.81
C LYS A 269 0.89 60.59 22.21
N PHE A 270 0.43 59.76 21.28
CA PHE A 270 -0.89 59.88 20.67
C PHE A 270 -2.02 59.55 21.66
N ILE A 271 -1.76 58.76 22.71
CA ILE A 271 -2.78 58.29 23.65
C ILE A 271 -2.94 59.24 24.86
N ASP A 272 -4.11 59.87 24.97
CA ASP A 272 -4.50 60.69 26.13
C ASP A 272 -5.16 59.84 27.24
N GLU A 273 -4.34 59.14 28.02
CA GLU A 273 -4.79 58.22 29.08
C GLU A 273 -5.73 58.86 30.14
N PRO A 274 -5.46 60.07 30.68
CA PRO A 274 -6.36 60.72 31.64
C PRO A 274 -7.77 60.96 31.08
N LYS A 275 -7.87 61.50 29.85
CA LYS A 275 -9.15 61.76 29.17
C LYS A 275 -9.93 60.46 28.93
N ILE A 276 -9.25 59.43 28.44
CA ILE A 276 -9.91 58.14 28.13
C ILE A 276 -10.42 57.48 29.41
N LYS A 277 -9.63 57.50 30.50
CA LYS A 277 -10.06 56.98 31.80
C LYS A 277 -11.24 57.75 32.38
N SER A 278 -11.22 59.09 32.35
CA SER A 278 -12.33 59.89 32.88
C SER A 278 -13.63 59.60 32.15
N ASN A 279 -13.59 59.51 30.82
CA ASN A 279 -14.77 59.20 30.00
C ASN A 279 -15.26 57.77 30.24
N LEU A 280 -14.34 56.81 30.41
CA LEU A 280 -14.69 55.43 30.70
C LEU A 280 -15.39 55.26 32.07
N TYR A 281 -14.88 55.91 33.12
CA TYR A 281 -15.46 55.82 34.46
C TYR A 281 -16.75 56.65 34.61
N SER A 282 -16.90 57.75 33.87
CA SER A 282 -18.15 58.52 33.85
C SER A 282 -19.23 57.84 32.99
N GLY A 283 -18.83 57.04 32.00
CA GLY A 283 -19.73 56.45 31.01
C GLY A 283 -20.24 57.45 29.97
N GLU A 284 -19.61 58.62 29.87
CA GLU A 284 -19.99 59.71 28.97
C GLU A 284 -18.91 59.93 27.89
N ASN A 285 -19.32 60.10 26.62
CA ASN A 285 -18.44 60.40 25.48
C ASN A 285 -17.27 59.40 25.31
N VAL A 286 -17.56 58.09 25.37
CA VAL A 286 -16.54 57.04 25.20
C VAL A 286 -16.26 56.85 23.71
N ASN A 287 -15.13 57.36 23.22
CA ASN A 287 -14.70 57.12 21.84
C ASN A 287 -14.08 55.71 21.71
N LEU A 288 -14.66 54.87 20.84
CA LEU A 288 -14.26 53.47 20.70
C LEU A 288 -12.88 53.31 20.06
N PHE A 289 -12.53 54.17 19.10
CA PHE A 289 -11.22 54.14 18.45
C PHE A 289 -10.11 54.52 19.45
N GLU A 290 -10.27 55.63 20.18
CA GLU A 290 -9.34 56.05 21.23
C GLU A 290 -9.22 54.98 22.33
N LEU A 291 -10.33 54.37 22.75
CA LEU A 291 -10.34 53.31 23.76
C LEU A 291 -9.61 52.04 23.29
N ARG A 292 -9.82 51.59 22.04
CA ARG A 292 -9.13 50.42 21.48
C ARG A 292 -7.63 50.67 21.34
N CYS A 293 -7.24 51.85 20.86
CA CYS A 293 -5.84 52.27 20.81
C CYS A 293 -5.21 52.29 22.21
N PHE A 294 -5.93 52.81 23.22
CA PHE A 294 -5.47 52.84 24.61
C PHE A 294 -5.30 51.45 25.23
N LEU A 295 -6.28 50.56 25.06
CA LEU A 295 -6.19 49.19 25.57
C LEU A 295 -5.05 48.42 24.91
N PHE A 296 -4.90 48.54 23.58
CA PHE A 296 -3.81 47.92 22.87
C PHE A 296 -2.45 48.48 23.31
N PHE A 297 -2.32 49.81 23.48
CA PHE A 297 -1.11 50.43 24.01
C PHE A 297 -0.75 49.92 25.41
N ARG A 298 -1.73 49.79 26.31
CA ARG A 298 -1.50 49.22 27.65
C ARG A 298 -1.07 47.75 27.57
N GLN A 299 -1.71 46.96 26.70
CA GLN A 299 -1.35 45.57 26.46
C GLN A 299 0.07 45.45 25.87
N SER A 300 0.43 46.32 24.92
CA SER A 300 1.76 46.33 24.31
C SER A 300 2.84 46.65 25.32
N TYR A 301 2.59 47.65 26.18
CA TYR A 301 3.48 47.99 27.27
C TYR A 301 3.70 46.80 28.22
N THR A 302 2.65 46.02 28.54
CA THR A 302 2.79 44.80 29.35
C THR A 302 3.66 43.75 28.66
N PHE A 303 3.52 43.55 27.34
CA PHE A 303 4.41 42.66 26.59
C PHE A 303 5.86 43.15 26.59
N GLU A 304 6.09 44.45 26.41
CA GLU A 304 7.43 45.05 26.49
C GLU A 304 8.06 44.85 27.88
N LYS A 305 7.28 44.97 28.96
CA LYS A 305 7.77 44.72 30.32
C LYS A 305 8.06 43.26 30.61
N LEU A 306 7.23 42.33 30.12
CA LEU A 306 7.52 40.90 30.19
C LEU A 306 8.77 40.54 29.39
N ALA A 307 9.00 41.18 28.24
CA ALA A 307 10.21 40.99 27.47
C ALA A 307 11.44 41.54 28.21
N ASP A 308 11.35 42.74 28.77
CA ASP A 308 12.45 43.40 29.48
C ASP A 308 12.84 42.69 30.80
N THR A 309 11.86 42.07 31.47
CA THR A 309 12.07 41.33 32.73
C THR A 309 12.30 39.83 32.54
N SER A 310 12.35 39.35 31.29
CA SER A 310 12.51 37.93 31.00
C SER A 310 13.91 37.41 31.35
N ASN A 311 13.97 36.14 31.77
CA ASN A 311 15.21 35.50 32.19
C ASN A 311 16.11 35.05 31.03
N SER A 312 15.63 35.10 29.78
CA SER A 312 16.39 34.70 28.58
C SER A 312 15.93 35.49 27.35
N ILE A 313 16.85 35.65 26.38
CA ILE A 313 16.58 36.32 25.11
C ILE A 313 15.41 35.65 24.38
N SER A 314 15.36 34.32 24.35
CA SER A 314 14.29 33.57 23.67
C SER A 314 12.91 33.82 24.28
N ILE A 315 12.81 33.95 25.61
CA ILE A 315 11.54 34.29 26.28
C ILE A 315 11.17 35.72 25.95
N GLY A 316 12.12 36.67 25.97
CA GLY A 316 11.87 38.06 25.60
C GLY A 316 11.41 38.22 24.15
N ALA A 317 12.11 37.58 23.22
CA ALA A 317 11.77 37.50 21.81
C ALA A 317 10.35 36.92 21.59
N LEU A 318 9.98 35.89 22.35
CA LEU A 318 8.63 35.30 22.29
C LEU A 318 7.53 36.27 22.75
N GLN A 319 7.79 37.13 23.74
CA GLN A 319 6.79 38.15 24.15
C GLN A 319 6.62 39.23 23.09
N ILE A 320 7.71 39.66 22.44
CA ILE A 320 7.63 40.63 21.34
C ILE A 320 6.97 40.01 20.10
N SER A 321 7.22 38.74 19.81
CA SER A 321 6.52 38.01 18.75
C SER A 321 5.01 37.96 18.98
N LYS A 322 4.57 37.71 20.23
CA LYS A 322 3.16 37.81 20.62
C LYS A 322 2.60 39.22 20.47
N LEU A 323 3.39 40.25 20.79
CA LEU A 323 3.00 41.64 20.56
C LEU A 323 2.77 41.91 19.07
N TYR A 324 3.66 41.50 18.18
CA TYR A 324 3.49 41.69 16.74
C TYR A 324 2.26 40.99 16.18
N ARG A 325 1.99 39.75 16.62
CA ARG A 325 0.76 39.07 16.26
C ARG A 325 -0.49 39.82 16.75
N ASN A 326 -0.49 40.30 17.98
CA ASN A 326 -1.60 41.08 18.52
C ASN A 326 -1.73 42.44 17.84
N LEU A 327 -0.63 43.04 17.39
CA LEU A 327 -0.62 44.26 16.58
C LEU A 327 -1.33 44.03 15.26
N ALA A 328 -1.00 42.96 14.53
CA ALA A 328 -1.66 42.63 13.27
C ALA A 328 -3.18 42.43 13.46
N LEU A 329 -3.60 41.75 14.54
CA LEU A 329 -5.02 41.60 14.88
C LEU A 329 -5.70 42.94 15.20
N PHE A 330 -5.03 43.80 15.98
CA PHE A 330 -5.51 45.13 16.30
C PHE A 330 -5.68 46.00 15.04
N LEU A 331 -4.68 46.02 14.17
CA LEU A 331 -4.71 46.76 12.91
C LEU A 331 -5.85 46.27 12.01
N ASN A 332 -6.06 44.95 11.92
CA ASN A 332 -7.18 44.40 11.16
C ASN A 332 -8.55 44.84 11.73
N ASP A 333 -8.72 44.84 13.06
CA ASP A 333 -9.97 45.25 13.71
C ASP A 333 -10.30 46.74 13.49
N ILE A 334 -9.30 47.61 13.40
CA ILE A 334 -9.52 49.04 13.10
C ILE A 334 -9.65 49.34 11.59
N SER A 335 -9.20 48.45 10.70
CA SER A 335 -9.09 48.68 9.25
C SER A 335 -10.42 48.70 8.46
N LYS A 336 -11.58 48.60 9.13
CA LYS A 336 -12.92 48.47 8.52
C LYS A 336 -13.41 49.68 7.70
N LYS A 337 -12.68 50.80 7.70
CA LYS A 337 -12.96 51.98 6.85
C LYS A 337 -11.79 52.16 5.87
N ASN A 338 -12.05 52.04 4.57
CA ASN A 338 -11.06 52.30 3.52
C ASN A 338 -10.84 53.81 3.34
N SER A 339 -10.10 54.44 4.26
CA SER A 339 -9.56 55.80 4.07
C SER A 339 -8.05 55.77 3.96
N THR A 340 -7.51 56.63 3.09
CA THR A 340 -6.06 56.74 2.87
C THR A 340 -5.32 57.13 4.15
N ASP A 341 -5.87 58.08 4.92
CA ASP A 341 -5.29 58.52 6.20
C ASP A 341 -5.21 57.39 7.23
N LEU A 342 -6.17 56.45 7.22
CA LEU A 342 -6.14 55.30 8.12
C LEU A 342 -5.08 54.28 7.69
N LYS A 343 -4.88 54.07 6.39
CA LYS A 343 -3.79 53.24 5.86
C LYS A 343 -2.41 53.84 6.17
N GLU A 344 -2.30 55.16 6.12
CA GLU A 344 -1.09 55.85 6.56
C GLU A 344 -0.85 55.72 8.08
N PHE A 345 -1.92 55.79 8.90
CA PHE A 345 -1.85 55.48 10.32
C PHE A 345 -1.40 54.03 10.59
N GLU A 346 -2.01 53.04 9.93
CA GLU A 346 -1.63 51.62 10.06
C GLU A 346 -0.14 51.43 9.75
N PHE A 347 0.35 51.98 8.63
CA PHE A 347 1.75 51.94 8.24
C PHE A 347 2.66 52.57 9.31
N SER A 348 2.27 53.73 9.84
CA SER A 348 3.05 54.48 10.84
C SER A 348 3.07 53.79 12.20
N VAL A 349 1.99 53.12 12.60
CA VAL A 349 1.94 52.29 13.82
C VAL A 349 2.86 51.07 13.67
N ILE A 350 2.81 50.37 12.53
CA ILE A 350 3.75 49.27 12.24
C ILE A 350 5.20 49.76 12.35
N GLN A 351 5.50 50.90 11.70
CA GLN A 351 6.83 51.49 11.74
C GLN A 351 7.28 51.82 13.17
N TYR A 352 6.40 52.38 14.02
CA TYR A 352 6.71 52.63 15.43
C TYR A 352 7.09 51.34 16.17
N TYR A 353 6.30 50.27 16.04
CA TYR A 353 6.54 48.98 16.72
C TYR A 353 7.71 48.18 16.15
N LEU A 354 8.11 48.40 14.89
CA LEU A 354 9.35 47.85 14.34
C LEU A 354 10.61 48.47 14.99
N HIS A 355 10.49 49.66 15.59
CA HIS A 355 11.61 50.45 16.12
C HIS A 355 11.58 50.64 17.65
N ILE A 356 10.74 49.92 18.40
CA ILE A 356 10.71 50.05 19.87
C ILE A 356 12.06 49.63 20.50
N PRO A 357 12.53 50.32 21.56
CA PRO A 357 13.90 50.14 22.09
C PRO A 357 14.24 48.71 22.53
N ILE A 358 13.25 47.94 22.99
CA ILE A 358 13.45 46.56 23.45
C ILE A 358 13.94 45.63 22.34
N ILE A 359 13.55 45.86 21.07
CA ILE A 359 14.01 45.06 19.92
C ILE A 359 15.50 45.27 19.72
N GLY A 360 15.94 46.53 19.68
CA GLY A 360 17.37 46.86 19.57
C GLY A 360 18.19 46.32 20.75
N LYS A 361 17.60 46.26 21.95
CA LYS A 361 18.24 45.63 23.12
C LYS A 361 18.35 44.11 22.93
N LEU A 362 17.29 43.42 22.51
CA LEU A 362 17.29 41.97 22.30
C LEU A 362 18.24 41.55 21.18
N ILE A 363 18.29 42.30 20.07
CA ILE A 363 19.21 42.05 18.95
C ILE A 363 20.66 42.24 19.40
N LYS A 364 21.00 43.36 20.06
CA LYS A 364 22.35 43.57 20.61
C LYS A 364 22.75 42.55 21.66
N GLN A 365 21.81 42.06 22.46
CA GLN A 365 22.07 41.00 23.44
C GLN A 365 22.34 39.66 22.78
N ALA A 366 21.63 39.34 21.69
CA ALA A 366 21.90 38.16 20.88
C ALA A 366 23.27 38.26 20.20
N GLU A 367 23.60 39.38 19.55
CA GLU A 367 24.89 39.58 18.88
C GLU A 367 26.11 39.40 19.80
N ASN A 368 25.97 39.67 21.10
CA ASN A 368 27.04 39.57 22.09
C ASN A 368 27.11 38.21 22.82
N SER A 369 26.23 37.26 22.49
CA SER A 369 26.20 35.92 23.11
C SER A 369 27.21 34.98 22.44
N PRO A 370 27.90 34.10 23.20
CA PRO A 370 28.95 33.21 22.69
C PRO A 370 28.45 31.96 21.94
N ASP A 371 27.16 31.65 22.02
CA ASP A 371 26.52 30.52 21.31
C ASP A 371 25.97 30.96 19.94
N ASP A 372 25.76 30.02 19.01
CA ASP A 372 25.24 30.30 17.65
C ASP A 372 23.91 31.10 17.71
N ASN A 373 23.96 32.36 17.26
CA ASN A 373 23.05 33.43 17.67
C ASN A 373 21.68 33.43 16.94
N SER A 374 21.49 32.60 15.91
CA SER A 374 20.34 32.67 15.00
C SER A 374 19.04 32.12 15.61
N TYR A 375 19.10 31.03 16.38
CA TYR A 375 17.89 30.35 16.85
C TYR A 375 17.13 31.13 17.94
N GLN A 376 17.84 31.90 18.76
CA GLN A 376 17.23 32.62 19.90
C GLN A 376 16.28 33.75 19.48
N LEU A 377 16.48 34.31 18.28
CA LEU A 377 15.66 35.37 17.71
C LEU A 377 14.70 34.89 16.62
N LYS A 378 14.71 33.60 16.24
CA LYS A 378 13.92 33.06 15.12
C LYS A 378 12.45 33.48 15.16
N ASN A 379 11.77 33.26 16.29
CA ASN A 379 10.36 33.65 16.47
C ASN A 379 10.12 35.17 16.36
N LEU A 380 11.09 35.99 16.77
CA LEU A 380 11.00 37.45 16.65
C LEU A 380 11.18 37.87 15.19
N LEU A 381 12.23 37.40 14.53
CA LEU A 381 12.54 37.71 13.13
C LEU A 381 11.41 37.26 12.20
N GLU A 382 10.85 36.09 12.45
CA GLU A 382 9.68 35.57 11.74
C GLU A 382 8.48 36.50 11.88
N SER A 383 8.10 36.85 13.12
CA SER A 383 6.98 37.78 13.35
C SER A 383 7.26 39.20 12.84
N ARG A 384 8.54 39.61 12.77
CA ARG A 384 8.98 40.88 12.19
C ARG A 384 8.78 40.87 10.67
N ALA A 385 9.15 39.77 10.02
CA ALA A 385 8.94 39.57 8.59
C ALA A 385 7.45 39.54 8.24
N GLU A 386 6.61 38.86 9.03
CA GLU A 386 5.15 38.89 8.88
C GLU A 386 4.58 40.30 9.01
N LEU A 387 5.09 41.10 9.96
CA LEU A 387 4.65 42.47 10.14
C LEU A 387 5.11 43.39 8.99
N LYS A 388 6.33 43.18 8.46
CA LYS A 388 6.83 43.85 7.25
C LYS A 388 6.02 43.43 6.00
N LEU A 389 5.56 42.18 5.89
CA LEU A 389 4.64 41.75 4.82
C LEU A 389 3.32 42.51 4.89
N LEU A 390 2.75 42.69 6.09
CA LEU A 390 1.56 43.53 6.27
C LEU A 390 1.85 44.98 5.84
N GLN A 391 3.01 45.53 6.22
CA GLN A 391 3.47 46.85 5.78
C GLN A 391 3.60 46.96 4.24
N ARG A 392 4.15 45.93 3.59
CA ARG A 392 4.25 45.81 2.12
C ARG A 392 2.87 45.77 1.47
N SER A 393 1.92 45.03 2.03
CA SER A 393 0.54 44.97 1.52
C SER A 393 -0.16 46.34 1.57
N ILE A 394 0.07 47.12 2.65
CA ILE A 394 -0.44 48.48 2.79
C ILE A 394 0.21 49.40 1.75
N LEU A 395 1.52 49.26 1.53
CA LEU A 395 2.24 50.00 0.49
C LEU A 395 1.67 49.73 -0.92
N ILE A 396 1.37 48.46 -1.26
CA ILE A 396 0.73 48.09 -2.53
C ILE A 396 -0.64 48.78 -2.65
N LYS A 397 -1.50 48.67 -1.65
CA LYS A 397 -2.83 49.30 -1.66
C LYS A 397 -2.76 50.82 -1.82
N LEU A 398 -1.82 51.48 -1.13
CA LEU A 398 -1.60 52.92 -1.26
C LEU A 398 -1.06 53.32 -2.65
N SER A 399 -0.22 52.48 -3.26
CA SER A 399 0.28 52.73 -4.62
C SER A 399 -0.81 52.62 -5.68
N GLN A 400 -1.72 51.64 -5.53
CA GLN A 400 -2.88 51.47 -6.40
C GLN A 400 -3.85 52.65 -6.31
N ILE A 401 -4.11 53.18 -5.10
CA ILE A 401 -4.92 54.40 -4.90
C ILE A 401 -4.28 55.62 -5.62
N ASN A 402 -2.95 55.68 -5.68
CA ASN A 402 -2.20 56.72 -6.39
C ASN A 402 -1.93 56.41 -7.89
N GLY A 403 -2.47 55.30 -8.43
CA GLY A 403 -2.40 54.95 -9.85
C GLY A 403 -1.08 54.33 -10.32
N ILE A 404 -0.27 53.77 -9.41
CA ILE A 404 0.99 53.07 -9.73
C ILE A 404 0.77 51.55 -9.62
N TYR A 405 1.12 50.80 -10.68
CA TYR A 405 0.92 49.33 -10.79
C TYR A 405 2.18 48.62 -11.31
N ILE A 406 2.38 47.36 -10.90
CA ILE A 406 3.42 46.43 -11.39
C ILE A 406 2.78 45.46 -12.40
N LYS A 407 3.26 45.43 -13.65
CA LYS A 407 2.69 44.58 -14.70
C LYS A 407 3.06 43.11 -14.44
N GLY A 408 2.09 42.21 -14.54
CA GLY A 408 2.29 40.75 -14.39
C GLY A 408 2.01 40.21 -12.98
N LEU A 409 2.18 41.03 -11.93
CA LEU A 409 1.81 40.68 -10.56
C LEU A 409 0.29 40.53 -10.37
N GLU A 410 -0.49 41.30 -11.15
CA GLU A 410 -1.96 41.21 -11.24
C GLU A 410 -2.47 39.83 -11.69
N GLN A 411 -1.64 39.04 -12.40
CA GLN A 411 -2.03 37.73 -12.92
C GLN A 411 -1.58 36.55 -12.03
N ALA A 412 -0.65 36.80 -11.09
CA ALA A 412 0.00 35.76 -10.29
C ALA A 412 -0.52 35.69 -8.85
N PHE A 413 -0.66 36.83 -8.16
CA PHE A 413 -0.97 36.87 -6.71
C PHE A 413 -1.84 38.08 -6.30
N GLU A 414 -3.04 38.19 -6.87
CA GLU A 414 -4.01 39.18 -6.39
C GLU A 414 -4.69 38.67 -5.10
N GLU A 415 -4.41 39.30 -3.96
CA GLU A 415 -5.17 39.07 -2.72
C GLU A 415 -6.56 39.69 -2.84
N VAL A 416 -7.52 38.91 -3.33
CA VAL A 416 -8.92 39.33 -3.42
C VAL A 416 -9.60 39.11 -2.06
N SER A 417 -9.94 40.20 -1.38
CA SER A 417 -10.80 40.15 -0.19
C SER A 417 -12.20 39.65 -0.57
N LEU A 418 -12.73 38.65 0.16
CA LEU A 418 -14.07 38.11 -0.08
C LEU A 418 -15.21 39.10 0.23
N ASP A 419 -14.92 40.16 0.98
CA ASP A 419 -15.90 41.13 1.47
C ASP A 419 -15.94 42.45 0.67
N ASP A 420 -14.98 42.67 -0.23
CA ASP A 420 -14.90 43.91 -1.01
C ASP A 420 -15.77 43.81 -2.27
N LYS A 421 -16.81 44.66 -2.35
CA LYS A 421 -17.44 44.94 -3.65
C LYS A 421 -16.47 45.80 -4.46
N PRO A 422 -16.28 45.52 -5.76
CA PRO A 422 -15.40 46.33 -6.60
C PRO A 422 -16.03 47.72 -6.77
N GLU A 423 -15.67 48.66 -5.91
CA GLU A 423 -15.89 50.08 -6.12
C GLU A 423 -14.73 50.61 -6.96
N GLU A 424 -15.04 51.21 -8.11
CA GLU A 424 -14.07 51.92 -8.93
C GLU A 424 -13.45 53.07 -8.11
N LEU A 425 -12.25 52.83 -7.57
CA LEU A 425 -11.46 53.85 -6.88
C LEU A 425 -11.12 54.96 -7.88
N LYS A 426 -11.83 56.09 -7.80
CA LYS A 426 -11.43 57.32 -8.47
C LYS A 426 -10.13 57.80 -7.83
N ALA A 427 -9.02 57.70 -8.57
CA ALA A 427 -7.71 58.17 -8.17
C ALA A 427 -7.69 59.69 -7.97
N THR A 428 -7.96 60.14 -6.75
CA THR A 428 -7.49 61.45 -6.27
C THR A 428 -6.18 61.21 -5.51
N PRO A 429 -5.05 61.82 -5.92
CA PRO A 429 -3.78 61.66 -5.22
C PRO A 429 -3.96 62.09 -3.78
N ALA A 430 -3.74 61.16 -2.85
CA ALA A 430 -3.82 61.46 -1.43
C ALA A 430 -2.50 62.11 -0.98
N ILE A 431 -2.60 63.18 -0.20
CA ILE A 431 -1.41 63.85 0.35
C ILE A 431 -0.96 63.03 1.56
N MET A 432 0.17 62.33 1.41
CA MET A 432 0.80 61.58 2.49
C MET A 432 1.73 62.49 3.29
N THR A 433 1.89 62.21 4.57
CA THR A 433 2.73 62.98 5.51
C THR A 433 3.89 62.16 6.10
N ASN A 434 3.84 60.82 6.05
CA ASN A 434 4.92 59.92 6.42
C ASN A 434 6.03 59.95 5.35
N LEU A 435 7.26 60.28 5.76
CA LEU A 435 8.39 60.48 4.84
C LEU A 435 8.69 59.27 3.93
N VAL A 436 8.54 58.04 4.42
CA VAL A 436 8.81 56.82 3.63
C VAL A 436 7.78 56.65 2.53
N LEU A 437 6.50 56.90 2.83
CA LEU A 437 5.42 56.83 1.86
C LEU A 437 5.48 57.99 0.86
N VAL A 438 5.89 59.19 1.30
CA VAL A 438 6.12 60.35 0.42
C VAL A 438 7.24 60.05 -0.60
N GLU A 439 8.33 59.41 -0.19
CA GLU A 439 9.39 58.96 -1.10
C GLU A 439 8.89 57.90 -2.08
N ALA A 440 8.18 56.87 -1.59
CA ALA A 440 7.68 55.77 -2.39
C ALA A 440 6.66 56.21 -3.47
N MET A 441 5.83 57.22 -3.18
CA MET A 441 4.76 57.69 -4.08
C MET A 441 5.20 58.79 -5.05
N LYS A 442 6.50 59.11 -5.12
CA LYS A 442 7.03 60.19 -5.97
C LYS A 442 6.88 59.89 -7.48
N ASP A 443 7.27 58.70 -7.91
CA ASP A 443 7.15 58.19 -9.27
C ASP A 443 7.22 56.65 -9.28
N LYS A 444 6.92 56.01 -10.42
CA LYS A 444 6.92 54.54 -10.54
C LYS A 444 8.29 53.93 -10.20
N SER A 445 9.41 54.58 -10.55
CA SER A 445 10.75 54.05 -10.24
C SER A 445 10.98 54.02 -8.73
N SER A 446 10.66 55.12 -8.05
CA SER A 446 10.81 55.27 -6.60
C SER A 446 9.95 54.24 -5.84
N TYR A 447 8.74 53.96 -6.33
CA TYR A 447 7.90 52.89 -5.80
C TYR A 447 8.53 51.50 -5.96
N LEU A 448 9.03 51.17 -7.16
CA LEU A 448 9.68 49.89 -7.42
C LEU A 448 10.93 49.70 -6.53
N ASP A 449 11.72 50.75 -6.32
CA ASP A 449 12.91 50.71 -5.46
C ASP A 449 12.57 50.54 -3.96
N VAL A 450 11.47 51.15 -3.49
CA VAL A 450 10.99 50.94 -2.10
C VAL A 450 10.38 49.54 -1.94
N PHE A 451 9.65 49.06 -2.95
CA PHE A 451 9.04 47.74 -2.96
C PHE A 451 10.10 46.63 -2.98
N GLU A 452 11.14 46.77 -3.81
CA GLU A 452 12.28 45.86 -3.89
C GLU A 452 13.02 45.80 -2.56
N ARG A 453 13.45 46.95 -2.02
CA ARG A 453 14.12 47.04 -0.70
C ARG A 453 13.29 46.40 0.42
N LEU A 454 11.99 46.68 0.47
CA LEU A 454 11.11 46.10 1.49
C LEU A 454 10.95 44.58 1.31
N THR A 455 10.93 44.09 0.06
CA THR A 455 10.82 42.66 -0.24
C THR A 455 12.11 41.92 0.11
N GLU A 456 13.27 42.51 -0.19
CA GLU A 456 14.59 41.99 0.21
C GLU A 456 14.73 41.95 1.73
N ASP A 457 14.37 43.03 2.43
CA ASP A 457 14.36 43.12 3.90
C ASP A 457 13.47 42.05 4.57
N ILE A 458 12.42 41.57 3.88
CA ILE A 458 11.54 40.49 4.35
C ILE A 458 12.20 39.13 4.08
N ILE A 459 12.78 38.95 2.90
CA ILE A 459 13.50 37.73 2.53
C ILE A 459 14.68 37.49 3.48
N GLU A 460 15.44 38.52 3.84
CA GLU A 460 16.55 38.42 4.81
C GLU A 460 16.09 37.88 6.16
N ASP A 461 14.98 38.40 6.69
CA ASP A 461 14.41 37.95 7.96
C ASP A 461 13.92 36.49 7.87
N PHE A 462 13.25 36.12 6.76
CA PHE A 462 12.77 34.75 6.56
C PHE A 462 13.87 33.74 6.25
N LEU A 463 14.98 34.18 5.67
CA LEU A 463 16.15 33.34 5.38
C LEU A 463 16.77 32.81 6.67
N ILE A 464 16.93 33.68 7.68
CA ILE A 464 17.38 33.28 9.02
C ILE A 464 16.35 32.32 9.67
N CYS A 465 15.07 32.45 9.32
CA CYS A 465 14.00 31.60 9.83
C CYS A 465 13.78 30.30 9.04
N GLU A 466 14.53 30.07 7.95
CA GLU A 466 14.38 28.90 7.07
C GLU A 466 12.97 28.74 6.48
N ARG A 467 12.27 29.86 6.22
CA ARG A 467 10.91 29.87 5.63
C ARG A 467 10.97 29.82 4.09
N SER A 468 11.52 28.74 3.54
CA SER A 468 11.78 28.58 2.10
C SER A 468 10.57 28.89 1.20
N LYS A 469 9.38 28.36 1.51
CA LYS A 469 8.19 28.57 0.68
C LYS A 469 7.79 30.04 0.51
N THR A 470 7.86 30.83 1.59
CA THR A 470 7.54 32.26 1.52
C THR A 470 8.63 33.00 0.75
N ILE A 471 9.89 32.59 0.92
CA ILE A 471 11.02 33.12 0.15
C ILE A 471 10.84 32.83 -1.35
N ASP A 472 10.41 31.63 -1.72
CA ASP A 472 10.17 31.24 -3.12
C ASP A 472 9.08 32.13 -3.74
N ILE A 473 7.97 32.37 -3.03
CA ILE A 473 6.89 33.27 -3.50
C ILE A 473 7.41 34.70 -3.68
N LEU A 474 8.14 35.24 -2.70
CA LEU A 474 8.68 36.60 -2.79
C LEU A 474 9.76 36.72 -3.89
N SER A 475 10.49 35.63 -4.15
CA SER A 475 11.46 35.56 -5.24
C SER A 475 10.78 35.59 -6.61
N ILE A 476 9.59 34.99 -6.76
CA ILE A 476 8.78 35.12 -7.98
C ILE A 476 8.33 36.56 -8.18
N ASP A 477 7.90 37.26 -7.13
CA ASP A 477 7.56 38.69 -7.21
C ASP A 477 8.77 39.52 -7.71
N LEU A 478 9.98 39.21 -7.23
CA LEU A 478 11.22 39.80 -7.74
C LEU A 478 11.56 39.36 -9.18
N ALA A 479 11.26 38.14 -9.58
CA ALA A 479 11.47 37.65 -10.96
C ALA A 479 10.53 38.37 -11.95
N ILE A 480 9.26 38.55 -11.58
CA ILE A 480 8.28 39.32 -12.35
C ILE A 480 8.68 40.79 -12.41
N LEU A 481 9.17 41.36 -11.30
CA LEU A 481 9.72 42.71 -11.29
C LEU A 481 10.91 42.86 -12.25
N ASN A 482 11.83 41.89 -12.26
CA ASN A 482 12.96 41.86 -13.20
C ASN A 482 12.51 41.72 -14.66
N TYR A 483 11.48 40.92 -14.93
CA TYR A 483 10.86 40.82 -16.24
C TYR A 483 10.28 42.18 -16.71
N GLU A 484 9.63 42.94 -15.82
CA GLU A 484 9.12 44.28 -16.13
C GLU A 484 10.24 45.32 -16.30
N LYS A 485 11.34 45.19 -15.55
CA LYS A 485 12.56 46.00 -15.72
C LYS A 485 13.39 45.63 -16.97
N GLU A 486 12.94 44.64 -17.76
CA GLU A 486 13.64 44.07 -18.93
C GLU A 486 14.98 43.35 -18.60
N ASN A 487 15.18 42.99 -17.33
CA ASN A 487 16.31 42.22 -16.82
C ASN A 487 16.05 40.71 -17.00
N TYR A 488 16.03 40.25 -18.26
CA TYR A 488 15.64 38.87 -18.57
C TYR A 488 16.61 37.81 -18.00
N CYS A 489 17.90 38.12 -17.87
CA CYS A 489 18.91 37.19 -17.34
C CYS A 489 18.66 36.86 -15.87
N GLU A 490 18.47 37.89 -15.03
CA GLU A 490 18.13 37.75 -13.61
C GLU A 490 16.77 37.06 -13.46
N CYS A 491 15.79 37.39 -14.30
CA CYS A 491 14.49 36.70 -14.32
C CYS A 491 14.63 35.20 -14.59
N LEU A 492 15.42 34.80 -15.60
CA LEU A 492 15.64 33.39 -15.95
C LEU A 492 16.34 32.63 -14.81
N GLN A 493 17.34 33.25 -14.16
CA GLN A 493 18.02 32.64 -13.01
C GLN A 493 17.09 32.35 -11.84
N ILE A 494 16.17 33.28 -11.54
CA ILE A 494 15.19 33.07 -10.47
C ILE A 494 14.13 32.03 -10.88
N LEU A 495 13.70 32.02 -12.15
CA LEU A 495 12.60 31.17 -12.60
C LEU A 495 12.98 29.70 -12.87
N LYS A 496 14.27 29.41 -13.09
CA LYS A 496 14.80 28.12 -13.59
C LYS A 496 14.23 26.88 -12.90
N ASP A 497 14.11 26.89 -11.57
CA ASP A 497 13.59 25.75 -10.80
C ASP A 497 12.17 26.02 -10.23
N SER A 498 11.72 27.28 -10.29
CA SER A 498 10.46 27.73 -9.67
C SER A 498 9.23 27.13 -10.35
N HIS A 499 9.19 27.10 -11.69
CA HIS A 499 8.01 26.63 -12.42
C HIS A 499 7.74 25.13 -12.15
N GLU A 500 8.81 24.33 -11.99
CA GLU A 500 8.72 22.89 -11.76
C GLU A 500 8.18 22.60 -10.36
N PHE A 501 8.64 23.35 -9.36
CA PHE A 501 8.09 23.27 -8.01
C PHE A 501 6.57 23.47 -7.99
N PHE A 502 6.02 24.47 -8.68
CA PHE A 502 4.57 24.70 -8.70
C PHE A 502 3.82 23.58 -9.42
N ILE A 503 4.31 23.13 -10.58
CA ILE A 503 3.69 22.04 -11.35
C ILE A 503 3.66 20.75 -10.51
N GLN A 504 4.77 20.38 -9.87
CA GLN A 504 4.88 19.18 -9.03
C GLN A 504 3.97 19.26 -7.78
N ASN A 505 3.79 20.45 -7.21
CA ASN A 505 2.87 20.67 -6.08
C ASN A 505 1.41 20.88 -6.51
N GLY A 506 1.09 20.69 -7.79
CA GLY A 506 -0.27 20.72 -8.32
C GLY A 506 -0.76 22.11 -8.73
N TRP A 507 0.02 23.18 -8.61
CA TRP A 507 -0.30 24.55 -9.03
C TRP A 507 -0.05 24.77 -10.53
N ASN A 508 -0.76 24.01 -11.36
CA ASN A 508 -0.54 23.97 -12.81
C ASN A 508 -0.81 25.30 -13.51
N PHE A 509 -1.74 26.12 -13.02
CA PHE A 509 -2.02 27.44 -13.60
C PHE A 509 -0.82 28.38 -13.43
N LEU A 510 -0.35 28.56 -12.18
CA LEU A 510 0.80 29.39 -11.87
C LEU A 510 2.07 28.83 -12.51
N GLY A 511 2.31 27.52 -12.37
CA GLY A 511 3.44 26.84 -12.99
C GLY A 511 3.46 27.02 -14.51
N GLY A 512 2.30 26.96 -15.17
CA GLY A 512 2.18 27.21 -16.61
C GLY A 512 2.47 28.66 -17.01
N ILE A 513 2.02 29.65 -16.22
CA ILE A 513 2.34 31.07 -16.46
C ILE A 513 3.85 31.31 -16.30
N LEU A 514 4.46 30.80 -15.23
CA LEU A 514 5.90 30.93 -15.00
C LEU A 514 6.70 30.24 -16.11
N LEU A 515 6.24 29.08 -16.60
CA LEU A 515 6.87 28.37 -17.70
C LEU A 515 6.75 29.13 -19.03
N GLU A 516 5.69 29.89 -19.24
CA GLU A 516 5.54 30.78 -20.41
C GLU A 516 6.45 32.01 -20.32
N ILE A 517 6.56 32.65 -19.14
CA ILE A 517 7.53 33.74 -18.92
C ILE A 517 8.96 33.21 -19.13
N TYR A 518 9.25 32.02 -18.59
CA TYR A 518 10.52 31.33 -18.80
C TYR A 518 10.79 31.09 -20.30
N TYR A 519 9.81 30.55 -21.03
CA TYR A 519 9.90 30.35 -22.48
C TYR A 519 10.21 31.64 -23.25
N GLU A 520 9.55 32.76 -22.91
CA GLU A 520 9.80 34.06 -23.53
C GLU A 520 11.19 34.62 -23.18
N CYS A 521 11.68 34.41 -21.96
CA CYS A 521 13.04 34.77 -21.56
C CYS A 521 14.09 33.96 -22.34
N VAL A 522 13.91 32.64 -22.47
CA VAL A 522 14.79 31.76 -23.26
C VAL A 522 14.84 32.22 -24.72
N LEU A 523 13.69 32.54 -25.32
CA LEU A 523 13.63 33.06 -26.69
C LEU A 523 14.37 34.39 -26.89
N LYS A 524 14.37 35.28 -25.88
CA LYS A 524 15.01 36.60 -25.96
C LYS A 524 16.52 36.55 -25.69
N ILE A 525 16.98 35.66 -24.82
CA ILE A 525 18.39 35.56 -24.40
C ILE A 525 19.18 34.65 -25.36
N GLU A 526 18.69 33.44 -25.59
CA GLU A 526 19.41 32.38 -26.32
C GLU A 526 18.51 31.69 -27.38
N PRO A 527 18.10 32.42 -28.44
CA PRO A 527 17.21 31.87 -29.49
C PRO A 527 17.81 30.72 -30.31
N GLN A 528 19.09 30.39 -30.11
CA GLN A 528 19.79 29.30 -30.79
C GLN A 528 19.74 27.98 -30.03
N ASP A 529 19.34 27.97 -28.75
CA ASP A 529 19.20 26.75 -27.95
C ASP A 529 17.88 26.04 -28.27
N LYS A 530 17.89 25.32 -29.40
CA LYS A 530 16.73 24.58 -29.89
C LYS A 530 16.32 23.42 -28.99
N ASP A 531 17.23 22.92 -28.16
CA ASP A 531 17.01 21.79 -27.26
C ASP A 531 16.16 22.26 -26.07
N GLU A 532 16.54 23.39 -25.46
CA GLU A 532 15.81 23.99 -24.35
C GLU A 532 14.43 24.48 -24.79
N ILE A 533 14.34 25.06 -26.00
CA ILE A 533 13.06 25.50 -26.60
C ILE A 533 12.11 24.31 -26.82
N LEU A 534 12.61 23.20 -27.36
CA LEU A 534 11.82 21.99 -27.59
C LEU A 534 11.36 21.37 -26.28
N THR A 535 12.27 21.23 -25.30
CA THR A 535 11.97 20.67 -23.98
C THR A 535 10.92 21.51 -23.24
N THR A 536 11.07 22.83 -23.25
CA THR A 536 10.10 23.77 -22.67
C THR A 536 8.75 23.69 -23.39
N SER A 537 8.74 23.57 -24.72
CA SER A 537 7.51 23.43 -25.49
C SER A 537 6.75 22.13 -25.19
N LEU A 538 7.47 21.00 -25.05
CA LEU A 538 6.88 19.72 -24.64
C LEU A 538 6.30 19.79 -23.21
N ARG A 539 7.00 20.46 -22.28
CA ARG A 539 6.51 20.70 -20.92
C ARG A 539 5.25 21.56 -20.89
N ILE A 540 5.18 22.63 -21.70
CA ILE A 540 3.98 23.46 -21.83
C ILE A 540 2.78 22.62 -22.31
N LEU A 541 2.98 21.72 -23.28
CA LEU A 541 1.92 20.80 -23.73
C LEU A 541 1.46 19.84 -22.64
N ALA A 542 2.39 19.27 -21.87
CA ALA A 542 2.05 18.35 -20.78
C ALA A 542 1.16 19.01 -19.72
N VAL A 543 1.44 20.27 -19.35
CA VAL A 543 0.64 21.05 -18.38
C VAL A 543 -0.82 21.27 -18.86
N LEU A 544 -1.05 21.30 -20.18
CA LEU A 544 -2.39 21.50 -20.77
C LEU A 544 -3.30 20.25 -20.68
N VAL A 545 -2.76 19.07 -20.34
CA VAL A 545 -3.49 17.78 -20.32
C VAL A 545 -4.26 17.54 -19.02
N THR A 546 -4.13 18.43 -18.04
CA THR A 546 -4.76 18.31 -16.71
C THR A 546 -6.28 18.07 -16.79
N ASN A 547 -6.74 17.03 -16.09
CA ASN A 547 -8.08 16.42 -16.29
C ASN A 547 -9.23 17.20 -15.64
N GLN A 548 -8.94 18.19 -14.81
CA GLN A 548 -9.92 19.02 -14.13
C GLN A 548 -9.80 20.44 -14.67
N VAL A 549 -10.87 20.93 -15.29
CA VAL A 549 -11.04 22.35 -15.57
C VAL A 549 -11.49 22.99 -14.26
N ASP A 550 -10.54 23.19 -13.35
CA ASP A 550 -10.72 24.00 -12.15
C ASP A 550 -10.01 25.35 -12.33
N ILE A 551 -10.08 26.20 -11.31
CA ILE A 551 -9.44 27.53 -11.29
C ILE A 551 -7.92 27.43 -11.54
N ASN A 552 -7.34 26.25 -11.34
CA ASN A 552 -5.91 25.97 -11.43
C ASN A 552 -5.52 25.29 -12.77
N SER A 553 -6.40 25.30 -13.77
CA SER A 553 -6.08 24.77 -15.10
C SER A 553 -5.47 25.84 -16.01
N PHE A 554 -4.20 25.68 -16.38
CA PHE A 554 -3.52 26.53 -17.39
C PHE A 554 -4.22 26.53 -18.76
N ARG A 555 -5.07 25.53 -19.03
CA ARG A 555 -5.88 25.46 -20.25
C ARG A 555 -6.88 26.61 -20.36
N LEU A 556 -7.31 27.22 -19.26
CA LEU A 556 -8.29 28.31 -19.25
C LEU A 556 -7.87 29.53 -20.08
N ILE A 557 -6.56 29.77 -20.18
CA ILE A 557 -6.00 30.95 -20.86
C ILE A 557 -5.44 30.64 -22.26
N LYS A 558 -5.55 29.39 -22.74
CA LYS A 558 -5.06 28.96 -24.06
C LYS A 558 -6.18 28.59 -25.03
N ASN A 559 -6.19 29.21 -26.20
CA ASN A 559 -7.14 28.89 -27.28
C ASN A 559 -6.58 27.80 -28.23
N LYS A 560 -7.46 27.18 -29.03
CA LYS A 560 -7.07 26.12 -29.98
C LYS A 560 -5.96 26.56 -30.95
N SER A 561 -6.00 27.81 -31.42
CA SER A 561 -4.98 28.34 -32.35
C SER A 561 -3.60 28.45 -31.72
N GLN A 562 -3.52 28.80 -30.44
CA GLN A 562 -2.25 28.84 -29.68
C GLN A 562 -1.68 27.44 -29.50
N ILE A 563 -2.52 26.43 -29.22
CA ILE A 563 -2.10 25.04 -29.10
C ILE A 563 -1.57 24.50 -30.44
N GLU A 564 -2.26 24.77 -31.56
CA GLU A 564 -1.79 24.40 -32.90
C GLU A 564 -0.43 25.02 -33.25
N LYS A 565 -0.24 26.32 -32.92
CA LYS A 565 1.04 27.00 -33.14
C LYS A 565 2.17 26.36 -32.32
N LEU A 566 1.86 25.91 -31.10
CA LEU A 566 2.84 25.29 -30.23
C LEU A 566 3.22 23.88 -30.71
N PHE A 567 2.26 23.09 -31.18
CA PHE A 567 2.55 21.80 -31.84
C PHE A 567 3.36 21.96 -33.13
N LYS A 568 3.09 22.99 -33.95
CA LYS A 568 3.92 23.29 -35.13
C LYS A 568 5.36 23.59 -34.76
N LYS A 569 5.58 24.35 -33.69
CA LYS A 569 6.93 24.60 -33.16
C LYS A 569 7.58 23.29 -32.70
N VAL A 570 6.87 22.44 -31.96
CA VAL A 570 7.39 21.13 -31.53
C VAL A 570 7.81 20.28 -32.74
N ASP A 571 7.01 20.27 -33.81
CA ASP A 571 7.35 19.56 -35.06
C ASP A 571 8.59 20.15 -35.75
N GLU A 572 8.65 21.48 -35.92
CA GLU A 572 9.80 22.19 -36.51
C GLU A 572 11.10 21.96 -35.72
N TYR A 573 11.06 22.11 -34.39
CA TYR A 573 12.24 21.95 -33.55
C TYR A 573 12.66 20.49 -33.42
N SER A 574 11.73 19.55 -33.28
CA SER A 574 12.07 18.12 -33.21
C SER A 574 12.70 17.59 -34.50
N LEU A 575 12.28 18.06 -35.68
CA LEU A 575 12.92 17.71 -36.95
C LEU A 575 14.33 18.31 -37.10
N SER A 576 14.62 19.42 -36.42
CA SER A 576 15.94 20.04 -36.43
C SER A 576 16.97 19.32 -35.55
N GLN A 577 16.55 18.31 -34.80
CA GLN A 577 17.39 17.55 -33.87
C GLN A 577 18.19 16.44 -34.57
N ASN A 578 19.42 16.25 -34.10
CA ASN A 578 20.31 15.22 -34.64
C ASN A 578 19.95 13.81 -34.13
N VAL A 579 19.36 13.71 -32.94
CA VAL A 579 19.05 12.45 -32.24
C VAL A 579 17.54 12.20 -32.22
N LYS A 580 17.12 10.92 -32.09
CA LYS A 580 15.72 10.59 -31.81
C LYS A 580 15.37 10.97 -30.37
N ILE A 581 14.18 11.52 -30.19
CA ILE A 581 13.69 12.05 -28.92
C ILE A 581 12.52 11.17 -28.50
N GLU A 582 12.63 10.64 -27.28
CA GLU A 582 11.56 9.92 -26.63
C GLU A 582 10.93 10.81 -25.56
N SER A 583 9.61 10.80 -25.47
CA SER A 583 8.86 11.51 -24.43
C SER A 583 7.76 10.62 -23.90
N SER A 584 7.34 10.84 -22.65
CA SER A 584 6.26 10.08 -22.02
C SER A 584 4.97 10.26 -22.80
N LEU A 585 4.33 9.16 -23.21
CA LEU A 585 3.03 9.20 -23.89
C LEU A 585 1.91 9.68 -22.96
N ASP A 586 1.97 9.30 -21.68
CA ASP A 586 0.95 9.65 -20.68
C ASP A 586 0.86 11.15 -20.40
N ASP A 587 1.93 11.89 -20.67
CA ASP A 587 1.98 13.35 -20.54
C ASP A 587 1.07 14.04 -21.58
N PHE A 588 0.81 13.37 -22.72
CA PHE A 588 0.07 13.95 -23.86
C PHE A 588 -1.28 13.27 -24.10
N PHE A 589 -1.32 11.94 -24.06
CA PHE A 589 -2.48 11.14 -24.43
C PHE A 589 -2.71 10.04 -23.40
N LYS A 590 -3.93 9.97 -22.86
CA LYS A 590 -4.30 8.81 -22.03
C LYS A 590 -4.69 7.65 -22.90
N THR A 591 -4.08 6.50 -22.67
CA THR A 591 -4.35 5.28 -23.45
C THR A 591 -5.00 4.19 -22.60
N GLU A 592 -5.86 3.38 -23.22
CA GLU A 592 -6.46 2.18 -22.63
C GLU A 592 -6.41 1.05 -23.65
N LEU A 593 -5.69 -0.03 -23.32
CA LEU A 593 -5.63 -1.23 -24.13
C LEU A 593 -6.94 -2.03 -23.98
N ILE A 594 -7.49 -2.49 -25.10
CA ILE A 594 -8.56 -3.49 -25.09
C ILE A 594 -7.88 -4.87 -25.10
N PRO A 595 -7.90 -5.62 -23.99
CA PRO A 595 -6.99 -6.75 -23.74
C PRO A 595 -7.44 -8.06 -24.42
N TYR A 596 -7.82 -7.99 -25.70
CA TYR A 596 -8.28 -9.12 -26.49
C TYR A 596 -7.51 -9.20 -27.81
N ILE A 597 -6.85 -10.33 -28.04
CA ILE A 597 -6.26 -10.68 -29.33
C ILE A 597 -7.33 -11.43 -30.11
N ASN A 598 -7.80 -10.83 -31.21
CA ASN A 598 -8.76 -11.48 -32.10
C ASN A 598 -8.10 -11.78 -33.44
N ALA A 599 -8.47 -12.91 -34.03
CA ALA A 599 -8.21 -13.13 -35.45
C ALA A 599 -8.92 -12.03 -36.26
N ASP A 600 -8.24 -11.43 -37.23
CA ASP A 600 -8.89 -10.55 -38.19
C ASP A 600 -9.88 -11.38 -39.03
N GLU A 601 -11.18 -11.08 -38.89
CA GLU A 601 -12.28 -11.73 -39.61
C GLU A 601 -12.59 -11.02 -40.94
N LEU A 602 -12.04 -9.81 -41.16
CA LEU A 602 -12.23 -9.07 -42.40
C LEU A 602 -11.34 -9.61 -43.53
N THR A 603 -10.29 -10.35 -43.16
CA THR A 603 -9.36 -10.95 -44.10
C THR A 603 -9.29 -12.46 -43.86
N ASN A 604 -9.14 -13.23 -44.93
CA ASN A 604 -8.86 -14.65 -44.79
C ASN A 604 -7.44 -14.90 -44.27
N LYS A 605 -6.54 -13.90 -44.39
CA LYS A 605 -5.12 -13.97 -44.01
C LYS A 605 -4.92 -14.25 -42.52
N ASP A 606 -3.74 -14.76 -42.17
CA ASP A 606 -3.38 -15.15 -40.81
C ASP A 606 -2.97 -13.94 -39.93
N LYS A 607 -3.74 -12.84 -40.03
CA LYS A 607 -3.56 -11.62 -39.24
C LYS A 607 -4.35 -11.65 -37.94
N TYR A 608 -3.75 -11.12 -36.89
CA TYR A 608 -4.40 -10.94 -35.59
C TYR A 608 -4.41 -9.45 -35.23
N ILE A 609 -5.45 -9.01 -34.53
CA ILE A 609 -5.68 -7.60 -34.20
C ILE A 609 -5.87 -7.39 -32.70
N MET A 610 -5.48 -6.20 -32.26
CA MET A 610 -5.75 -5.64 -30.94
C MET A 610 -6.20 -4.20 -31.10
N ARG A 611 -7.01 -3.70 -30.16
CA ARG A 611 -7.52 -2.32 -30.21
C ARG A 611 -6.98 -1.48 -29.05
N LEU A 612 -6.61 -0.24 -29.38
CA LEU A 612 -6.10 0.76 -28.46
C LEU A 612 -7.08 1.94 -28.43
N LYS A 613 -7.62 2.27 -27.26
CA LYS A 613 -8.36 3.51 -27.05
C LYS A 613 -7.38 4.61 -26.68
N VAL A 614 -7.44 5.75 -27.35
CA VAL A 614 -6.61 6.92 -27.06
C VAL A 614 -7.50 8.13 -26.83
N LYS A 615 -7.29 8.79 -25.69
CA LYS A 615 -8.00 10.02 -25.32
C LYS A 615 -7.20 11.24 -25.74
N ASN A 616 -7.79 12.05 -26.60
CA ASN A 616 -7.19 13.28 -27.12
C ASN A 616 -7.66 14.50 -26.30
N PRO A 617 -6.81 15.10 -25.45
CA PRO A 617 -7.19 16.25 -24.64
C PRO A 617 -7.16 17.58 -25.42
N PHE A 618 -6.50 17.66 -26.58
CA PHE A 618 -6.17 18.92 -27.25
C PHE A 618 -7.27 19.45 -28.17
N GLY A 619 -8.21 18.60 -28.61
CA GLY A 619 -9.34 19.00 -29.45
C GLY A 619 -8.94 19.43 -30.87
N ILE A 620 -7.79 18.94 -31.34
CA ILE A 620 -7.21 19.03 -32.70
C ILE A 620 -6.88 17.61 -33.18
N GLY A 621 -6.89 17.37 -34.49
CA GLY A 621 -6.54 16.05 -35.05
C GLY A 621 -5.02 15.86 -35.19
N PHE A 622 -4.58 14.60 -35.20
CA PHE A 622 -3.17 14.22 -35.34
C PHE A 622 -3.03 13.08 -36.36
N THR A 623 -1.90 13.02 -37.06
CA THR A 623 -1.53 11.86 -37.89
C THR A 623 -0.25 11.25 -37.34
N PHE A 624 -0.31 9.99 -36.94
CA PHE A 624 0.83 9.25 -36.40
C PHE A 624 1.48 8.42 -37.50
N LYS A 625 2.82 8.48 -37.63
CA LYS A 625 3.55 7.71 -38.64
C LYS A 625 3.48 6.20 -38.36
N ASN A 626 3.63 5.82 -37.10
CA ASN A 626 3.57 4.43 -36.65
C ASN A 626 3.06 4.37 -35.21
N VAL A 627 2.21 3.38 -34.92
CA VAL A 627 1.81 3.01 -33.57
C VAL A 627 2.19 1.55 -33.38
N GLU A 628 3.06 1.27 -32.42
CA GLU A 628 3.60 -0.06 -32.14
C GLU A 628 3.36 -0.45 -30.68
N LEU A 629 2.78 -1.62 -30.46
CA LEU A 629 2.58 -2.24 -29.16
C LEU A 629 3.36 -3.56 -29.10
N ILE A 630 4.24 -3.69 -28.11
CA ILE A 630 5.00 -4.89 -27.84
C ILE A 630 4.39 -5.58 -26.63
N LEU A 631 4.01 -6.84 -26.80
CA LEU A 631 3.62 -7.74 -25.72
C LEU A 631 4.72 -8.76 -25.47
N VAL A 632 4.91 -9.17 -24.22
CA VAL A 632 5.96 -10.12 -23.80
C VAL A 632 5.33 -11.24 -22.98
N ASP A 633 5.70 -12.49 -23.27
CA ASP A 633 5.34 -13.65 -22.44
C ASP A 633 6.35 -13.86 -21.29
N ASP A 634 6.04 -14.78 -20.38
CA ASP A 634 6.89 -15.11 -19.22
C ASP A 634 8.30 -15.60 -19.63
N GLU A 635 8.47 -16.01 -20.88
CA GLU A 635 9.70 -16.58 -21.43
C GLU A 635 10.53 -15.57 -22.22
N GLY A 636 10.04 -14.32 -22.36
CA GLY A 636 10.70 -13.22 -23.07
C GLY A 636 10.43 -13.17 -24.57
N SER A 637 9.48 -13.95 -25.10
CA SER A 637 9.06 -13.87 -26.50
C SER A 637 8.22 -12.61 -26.75
N GLU A 638 8.56 -11.87 -27.80
CA GLU A 638 7.87 -10.62 -28.17
C GLU A 638 6.82 -10.84 -29.26
N MET A 639 5.60 -10.37 -29.00
CA MET A 639 4.53 -10.24 -29.99
C MET A 639 4.29 -8.75 -30.28
N ILE A 640 4.53 -8.34 -31.52
CA ILE A 640 4.48 -6.92 -31.94
C ILE A 640 3.20 -6.69 -32.75
N PHE A 641 2.38 -5.75 -32.30
CA PHE A 641 1.21 -5.23 -33.01
C PHE A 641 1.52 -3.83 -33.52
N GLN A 642 1.24 -3.55 -34.79
CA GLN A 642 1.57 -2.26 -35.41
C GLN A 642 0.48 -1.73 -36.35
N ALA A 643 0.45 -0.41 -36.52
CA ALA A 643 -0.33 0.31 -37.52
C ALA A 643 0.44 1.53 -38.02
N ASN A 644 0.52 1.70 -39.34
CA ASN A 644 1.21 2.82 -39.99
C ASN A 644 0.22 3.88 -40.46
N ASP A 645 0.66 5.13 -40.52
CA ASP A 645 -0.09 6.28 -41.03
C ASP A 645 -1.51 6.37 -40.43
N VAL A 646 -1.59 6.44 -39.10
CA VAL A 646 -2.83 6.42 -38.33
C VAL A 646 -3.36 7.85 -38.12
N ASP A 647 -4.52 8.15 -38.70
CA ASP A 647 -5.23 9.41 -38.45
C ASP A 647 -6.08 9.34 -37.16
N MET A 648 -5.86 10.31 -36.28
CA MET A 648 -6.62 10.55 -35.06
C MET A 648 -7.50 11.79 -35.21
N SER A 649 -8.79 11.64 -34.94
CA SER A 649 -9.74 12.76 -35.00
C SER A 649 -9.56 13.76 -33.85
N SER A 650 -10.21 14.92 -33.96
CA SER A 650 -10.27 15.91 -32.89
C SER A 650 -11.26 15.54 -31.77
N GLU A 651 -11.92 14.39 -31.88
CA GLU A 651 -12.80 13.86 -30.83
C GLU A 651 -12.00 13.41 -29.61
N ARG A 652 -12.66 13.44 -28.44
CA ARG A 652 -12.02 13.13 -27.16
C ARG A 652 -11.58 11.68 -27.06
N GLU A 653 -12.27 10.75 -27.69
CA GLU A 653 -11.97 9.32 -27.63
C GLU A 653 -11.81 8.77 -29.05
N ASN A 654 -10.69 8.10 -29.33
CA ASN A 654 -10.39 7.50 -30.61
C ASN A 654 -10.01 6.03 -30.41
N VAL A 655 -10.33 5.16 -31.37
CA VAL A 655 -9.97 3.73 -31.32
C VAL A 655 -9.06 3.41 -32.49
N ILE A 656 -7.85 2.96 -32.19
CA ILE A 656 -6.83 2.54 -33.16
C ILE A 656 -6.80 1.01 -33.19
N THR A 657 -6.80 0.41 -34.38
CA THR A 657 -6.66 -1.04 -34.54
C THR A 657 -5.23 -1.35 -34.96
N LEU A 658 -4.54 -2.16 -34.15
CA LEU A 658 -3.17 -2.61 -34.38
C LEU A 658 -3.21 -4.05 -34.89
N SER A 659 -2.34 -4.41 -35.83
CA SER A 659 -2.32 -5.74 -36.44
C SER A 659 -0.95 -6.41 -36.34
N THR A 660 -0.94 -7.74 -36.33
CA THR A 660 0.28 -8.56 -36.36
C THR A 660 0.19 -9.70 -37.36
N ASN A 661 1.32 -10.02 -37.99
CA ASN A 661 1.59 -11.21 -38.79
C ASN A 661 2.46 -12.24 -38.03
N ARG A 662 2.79 -11.95 -36.76
CA ARG A 662 3.61 -12.80 -35.89
C ARG A 662 2.76 -13.24 -34.71
N PHE A 663 2.19 -14.42 -34.81
CA PHE A 663 1.32 -14.95 -33.78
C PHE A 663 2.05 -16.00 -32.93
N ILE A 664 2.00 -15.83 -31.63
CA ILE A 664 2.60 -16.72 -30.63
C ILE A 664 1.49 -17.11 -29.68
N ILE A 665 1.29 -18.41 -29.47
CA ILE A 665 0.31 -18.89 -28.49
C ILE A 665 0.88 -18.70 -27.09
N GLY A 666 0.06 -18.18 -26.18
CA GLY A 666 0.46 -18.04 -24.78
C GLY A 666 -0.24 -16.90 -24.07
N SER A 667 0.19 -16.64 -22.84
CA SER A 667 -0.20 -15.48 -22.06
C SER A 667 0.87 -14.41 -22.19
N PHE A 668 0.45 -13.18 -22.43
CA PHE A 668 1.30 -12.02 -22.65
C PHE A 668 0.91 -10.88 -21.74
N SER A 669 1.90 -10.08 -21.36
CA SER A 669 1.69 -8.78 -20.71
C SER A 669 2.11 -7.67 -21.67
N PRO A 670 1.46 -6.50 -21.65
CA PRO A 670 1.94 -5.35 -22.40
C PRO A 670 3.30 -4.91 -21.83
N TYR A 671 4.26 -4.68 -22.71
CA TYR A 671 5.61 -4.22 -22.34
C TYR A 671 5.81 -2.75 -22.68
N ARG A 672 5.60 -2.38 -23.95
CA ARG A 672 5.86 -1.03 -24.44
C ARG A 672 4.87 -0.65 -25.53
N LEU A 673 4.28 0.54 -25.41
CA LEU A 673 3.49 1.19 -26.46
C LEU A 673 4.26 2.42 -26.94
N SER A 674 4.46 2.53 -28.26
CA SER A 674 5.11 3.68 -28.87
C SER A 674 4.24 4.29 -29.97
N ILE A 675 4.14 5.61 -29.96
CA ILE A 675 3.46 6.42 -30.98
C ILE A 675 4.47 7.35 -31.60
N GLN A 676 4.81 7.11 -32.86
CA GLN A 676 5.73 7.93 -33.61
C GLN A 676 5.00 9.14 -34.21
N MET A 677 5.30 10.34 -33.71
CA MET A 677 4.73 11.60 -34.18
C MET A 677 5.36 12.04 -35.51
N ASN A 678 6.69 12.00 -35.58
CA ASN A 678 7.47 12.30 -36.80
C ASN A 678 8.76 11.45 -36.86
N GLU A 679 9.72 11.77 -37.73
CA GLU A 679 10.94 10.95 -37.88
C GLU A 679 11.85 10.94 -36.64
N LYS A 680 11.72 11.95 -35.78
CA LYS A 680 12.60 12.18 -34.63
C LYS A 680 11.87 12.03 -33.30
N LEU A 681 10.60 12.41 -33.20
CA LEU A 681 9.82 12.40 -31.96
C LEU A 681 8.95 11.14 -31.84
N THR A 682 9.16 10.37 -30.77
CA THR A 682 8.36 9.20 -30.41
C THR A 682 7.82 9.36 -28.99
N LEU A 683 6.53 9.16 -28.82
CA LEU A 683 5.88 9.11 -27.51
C LEU A 683 5.85 7.67 -27.03
N VAL A 684 6.25 7.41 -25.79
CA VAL A 684 6.45 6.06 -25.25
C VAL A 684 5.72 5.89 -23.93
N LEU A 685 5.03 4.76 -23.77
CA LEU A 685 4.49 4.27 -22.51
C LEU A 685 5.07 2.90 -22.23
N ASP A 686 5.87 2.79 -21.17
CA ASP A 686 6.41 1.53 -20.67
C ASP A 686 5.50 0.99 -19.56
N TYR A 687 4.99 -0.23 -19.73
CA TYR A 687 4.10 -0.88 -18.77
C TYR A 687 4.84 -1.61 -17.65
N GLY A 688 6.15 -1.85 -17.80
CA GLY A 688 6.98 -2.54 -16.81
C GLY A 688 8.39 -2.85 -17.30
N GLN A 689 9.22 -3.44 -16.42
CA GLN A 689 10.55 -3.94 -16.79
C GLN A 689 10.43 -5.31 -17.49
N LYS A 690 11.33 -5.60 -18.45
CA LYS A 690 11.52 -6.96 -19.02
C LYS A 690 12.12 -7.87 -17.94
N GLU A 691 11.36 -8.22 -16.92
CA GLU A 691 11.77 -9.25 -15.97
C GLU A 691 11.31 -10.60 -16.48
N MET A 692 12.26 -11.49 -16.74
CA MET A 692 11.99 -12.92 -16.87
C MET A 692 11.52 -13.43 -15.51
N GLN A 693 10.21 -13.50 -15.29
CA GLN A 693 9.71 -14.29 -14.19
C GLN A 693 9.82 -15.75 -14.61
N ILE A 694 10.77 -16.48 -14.01
CA ILE A 694 10.80 -17.95 -14.08
C ILE A 694 9.63 -18.43 -13.21
N THR A 695 8.40 -18.22 -13.68
CA THR A 695 7.24 -18.98 -13.25
C THR A 695 7.23 -20.23 -14.11
N ASN A 696 7.21 -21.40 -13.48
CA ASN A 696 7.11 -22.67 -14.18
C ASN A 696 5.97 -22.59 -15.20
N ALA A 697 6.33 -22.58 -16.48
CA ALA A 697 5.41 -22.50 -17.60
C ALA A 697 4.46 -23.70 -17.57
N SER A 698 3.33 -23.52 -16.88
CA SER A 698 2.14 -24.33 -17.07
C SER A 698 0.94 -23.51 -16.63
N PHE A 699 0.22 -22.91 -17.59
CA PHE A 699 -1.21 -22.58 -17.44
C PHE A 699 -2.08 -23.82 -17.10
N VAL A 700 -1.46 -25.00 -17.03
CA VAL A 700 -2.11 -26.30 -16.85
C VAL A 700 -2.20 -26.73 -15.38
N ASN A 701 -1.37 -26.22 -14.46
CA ASN A 701 -1.35 -26.67 -13.05
C ASN A 701 -1.87 -25.64 -12.03
N ASP A 702 -3.14 -25.26 -12.14
CA ASP A 702 -3.89 -24.62 -11.04
C ASP A 702 -4.69 -25.69 -10.27
N THR A 703 -4.00 -26.65 -9.64
CA THR A 703 -4.61 -27.54 -8.63
C THR A 703 -4.13 -27.28 -7.21
N VAL A 704 -3.45 -26.16 -6.96
CA VAL A 704 -3.11 -25.74 -5.61
C VAL A 704 -3.72 -24.36 -5.37
N ILE A 705 -4.84 -24.32 -4.64
CA ILE A 705 -5.25 -23.11 -3.94
C ILE A 705 -4.25 -22.94 -2.79
N GLU A 706 -3.13 -22.26 -3.06
CA GLU A 706 -2.29 -21.75 -1.98
C GLU A 706 -3.06 -20.63 -1.30
N TYR A 707 -3.59 -20.92 -0.11
CA TYR A 707 -4.00 -19.90 0.84
C TYR A 707 -2.73 -19.17 1.30
N ASN A 708 -2.31 -18.16 0.55
CA ASN A 708 -1.34 -17.19 1.03
C ASN A 708 -1.98 -16.33 2.13
N THR A 709 -1.81 -16.77 3.37
CA THR A 709 -1.93 -15.90 4.55
C THR A 709 -0.72 -14.97 4.61
N SER A 710 -0.76 -13.92 3.81
CA SER A 710 0.03 -12.72 4.02
C SER A 710 -0.91 -11.54 3.88
N GLN A 711 -1.17 -10.89 5.01
CA GLN A 711 -1.85 -9.61 5.10
C GLN A 711 -0.94 -8.52 4.53
N ASP A 712 -0.83 -8.47 3.22
CA ASP A 712 -0.49 -7.24 2.52
C ASP A 712 -1.53 -7.05 1.43
N ARG A 713 -2.37 -6.04 1.63
CA ARG A 713 -3.28 -5.52 0.61
C ARG A 713 -2.44 -4.88 -0.49
N ILE A 714 -1.81 -5.70 -1.33
CA ILE A 714 -1.45 -5.31 -2.68
C ILE A 714 -2.78 -5.10 -3.38
N LYS A 715 -3.05 -3.85 -3.76
CA LYS A 715 -4.17 -3.50 -4.64
C LYS A 715 -4.15 -4.50 -5.79
N GLN A 716 -5.17 -5.35 -5.90
CA GLN A 716 -5.41 -6.13 -7.11
C GLN A 716 -5.53 -5.13 -8.27
N THR A 717 -4.43 -4.91 -8.98
CA THR A 717 -4.44 -4.27 -10.28
C THR A 717 -5.25 -5.16 -11.21
N LYS A 718 -6.06 -4.55 -12.08
CA LYS A 718 -6.85 -5.26 -13.09
C LYS A 718 -5.92 -6.23 -13.84
N ASN A 719 -6.40 -7.43 -14.10
CA ASN A 719 -5.72 -8.50 -14.83
C ASN A 719 -5.02 -7.97 -16.11
N ASP A 720 -3.69 -7.89 -16.10
CA ASP A 720 -2.87 -7.43 -17.24
C ASP A 720 -2.49 -8.57 -18.22
N ASN A 721 -2.95 -9.81 -17.96
CA ASN A 721 -2.63 -10.97 -18.80
C ASN A 721 -3.57 -11.08 -20.00
N ILE A 722 -3.02 -10.90 -21.20
CA ILE A 722 -3.66 -11.04 -22.50
C ILE A 722 -3.36 -12.43 -23.06
N LEU A 723 -4.38 -13.18 -23.45
CA LEU A 723 -4.21 -14.55 -23.96
C LEU A 723 -4.28 -14.59 -25.50
N GLY A 724 -3.25 -15.14 -26.12
CA GLY A 724 -3.24 -15.52 -27.54
C GLY A 724 -3.56 -17.01 -27.70
N TYR A 725 -4.70 -17.33 -28.32
CA TYR A 725 -5.12 -18.69 -28.65
C TYR A 725 -5.38 -18.86 -30.15
N GLN A 726 -5.23 -20.08 -30.65
CA GLN A 726 -5.35 -20.39 -32.08
C GLN A 726 -6.76 -20.18 -32.61
N ASN A 727 -6.89 -19.93 -33.91
CA ASN A 727 -8.17 -19.88 -34.60
C ASN A 727 -8.30 -21.07 -35.58
N LEU A 728 -9.42 -21.79 -35.53
CA LEU A 728 -9.69 -22.96 -36.38
C LEU A 728 -9.57 -22.70 -37.89
N ASN A 729 -9.80 -21.47 -38.34
CA ASN A 729 -9.79 -21.11 -39.76
C ASN A 729 -8.41 -20.63 -40.24
N LYS A 730 -7.41 -20.53 -39.35
CA LYS A 730 -6.04 -20.08 -39.62
C LYS A 730 -5.07 -21.26 -39.44
N LEU A 731 -3.78 -21.05 -39.69
CA LEU A 731 -2.77 -22.09 -39.41
C LEU A 731 -2.80 -22.49 -37.94
N THR A 732 -2.87 -23.80 -37.68
CA THR A 732 -2.82 -24.39 -36.34
C THR A 732 -1.76 -25.47 -36.26
N ALA A 733 -1.19 -25.66 -35.07
CA ALA A 733 -0.24 -26.74 -34.81
C ALA A 733 -0.37 -27.28 -33.39
N GLN A 734 -0.18 -28.58 -33.22
CA GLN A 734 -0.25 -29.27 -31.94
C GLN A 734 0.79 -30.40 -31.86
N PHE A 735 1.43 -30.54 -30.70
CA PHE A 735 2.27 -31.70 -30.42
C PHE A 735 1.47 -32.81 -29.72
N ASN A 736 1.61 -34.03 -30.19
CA ASN A 736 0.95 -35.23 -29.69
C ASN A 736 1.97 -36.37 -29.47
N CYS A 737 1.67 -37.31 -28.58
CA CYS A 737 2.44 -38.56 -28.49
C CYS A 737 2.29 -39.38 -29.76
N SER A 738 3.34 -40.12 -30.14
CA SER A 738 3.27 -41.04 -31.27
C SER A 738 2.30 -42.19 -30.97
N ASN A 739 1.42 -42.48 -31.94
CA ASN A 739 0.53 -43.65 -31.88
C ASN A 739 1.29 -44.98 -32.05
N GLN A 740 2.60 -44.95 -32.34
CA GLN A 740 3.45 -46.14 -32.45
C GLN A 740 4.46 -46.16 -31.31
N VAL A 741 4.21 -47.02 -30.33
CA VAL A 741 5.12 -47.23 -29.21
C VAL A 741 6.02 -48.41 -29.51
N LYS A 742 7.31 -48.13 -29.75
CA LYS A 742 8.37 -49.12 -29.87
C LYS A 742 9.33 -48.96 -28.71
N LEU A 743 9.57 -50.02 -27.95
CA LEU A 743 10.56 -50.01 -26.88
C LEU A 743 11.93 -49.57 -27.44
N GLY A 744 12.54 -48.57 -26.80
CA GLY A 744 13.84 -48.03 -27.18
C GLY A 744 13.82 -46.91 -28.23
N LYS A 745 12.67 -46.53 -28.79
CA LYS A 745 12.53 -45.35 -29.67
C LYS A 745 11.50 -44.38 -29.11
N SER A 746 11.89 -43.13 -28.94
CA SER A 746 11.01 -42.08 -28.41
C SER A 746 10.74 -41.04 -29.49
N GLU A 747 9.46 -40.85 -29.82
CA GLU A 747 9.02 -39.96 -30.91
C GLU A 747 7.80 -39.15 -30.47
N VAL A 748 7.78 -37.87 -30.86
CA VAL A 748 6.62 -36.97 -30.74
C VAL A 748 6.15 -36.60 -32.15
N VAL A 749 4.84 -36.40 -32.33
CA VAL A 749 4.25 -35.94 -33.60
C VAL A 749 3.90 -34.46 -33.48
N LEU A 750 4.37 -33.63 -34.40
CA LEU A 750 3.82 -32.30 -34.64
C LEU A 750 2.77 -32.39 -35.75
N ARG A 751 1.50 -32.21 -35.39
CA ARG A 751 0.39 -32.10 -36.34
C ARG A 751 0.18 -30.64 -36.72
N ILE A 752 0.23 -30.35 -38.00
CA ILE A 752 -0.08 -29.04 -38.57
C ILE A 752 -1.39 -29.15 -39.34
N PHE A 753 -2.27 -28.18 -39.17
CA PHE A 753 -3.48 -28.05 -39.96
C PHE A 753 -3.54 -26.64 -40.53
N ASN A 754 -3.59 -26.55 -41.86
CA ASN A 754 -3.62 -25.28 -42.57
C ASN A 754 -5.07 -24.75 -42.68
N GLY A 755 -5.20 -23.43 -42.62
CA GLY A 755 -6.49 -22.74 -42.66
C GLY A 755 -7.09 -22.61 -44.06
N ASP A 756 -7.85 -21.52 -44.26
CA ASP A 756 -8.55 -21.24 -45.52
C ASP A 756 -7.66 -20.65 -46.65
N ASN A 757 -6.37 -20.43 -46.37
CA ASN A 757 -5.39 -19.96 -47.35
C ASN A 757 -4.42 -21.05 -47.76
N GLU A 758 -3.90 -20.92 -48.98
CA GLU A 758 -2.72 -21.66 -49.40
C GLU A 758 -1.47 -20.99 -48.81
N ILE A 759 -0.56 -21.78 -48.23
CA ILE A 759 0.70 -21.26 -47.68
C ILE A 759 1.89 -21.83 -48.44
N THR A 760 2.90 -20.99 -48.67
CA THR A 760 4.14 -21.35 -49.40
C THR A 760 5.38 -21.02 -48.57
N ASP A 761 6.53 -21.57 -48.93
CA ASP A 761 7.82 -21.33 -48.25
C ASP A 761 7.77 -21.64 -46.74
N VAL A 762 7.23 -22.80 -46.38
CA VAL A 762 7.03 -23.17 -44.96
C VAL A 762 8.35 -23.69 -44.37
N GLU A 763 8.92 -22.96 -43.42
CA GLU A 763 10.09 -23.34 -42.63
C GLU A 763 9.69 -23.58 -41.17
N ILE A 764 9.91 -24.79 -40.66
CA ILE A 764 9.61 -25.17 -39.29
C ILE A 764 10.92 -25.36 -38.54
N LYS A 765 11.07 -24.65 -37.42
CA LYS A 765 12.17 -24.80 -36.47
C LYS A 765 11.63 -25.40 -35.18
N LEU A 766 12.20 -26.53 -34.78
CA LEU A 766 11.81 -27.30 -33.60
C LEU A 766 12.86 -27.13 -32.50
N PHE A 767 12.41 -26.90 -31.28
CA PHE A 767 13.28 -26.72 -30.12
C PHE A 767 12.56 -27.18 -28.84
N SER A 768 13.33 -27.40 -27.78
CA SER A 768 12.86 -27.85 -26.47
C SER A 768 13.48 -26.98 -25.38
N THR A 769 12.73 -26.69 -24.32
CA THR A 769 13.27 -26.09 -23.09
C THR A 769 13.50 -27.10 -21.98
N THR A 770 13.18 -28.37 -22.19
CA THR A 770 13.49 -29.43 -21.22
C THR A 770 14.98 -29.71 -21.21
N GLU A 771 15.62 -29.44 -20.06
CA GLU A 771 17.03 -29.69 -19.85
C GLU A 771 17.38 -31.17 -20.10
N GLY A 772 18.42 -31.42 -20.91
CA GLY A 772 18.90 -32.77 -21.23
C GLY A 772 18.14 -33.47 -22.37
N LEU A 773 17.07 -32.87 -22.92
CA LEU A 773 16.37 -33.41 -24.08
C LEU A 773 17.08 -33.01 -25.38
N LYS A 774 17.40 -34.01 -26.23
CA LYS A 774 17.99 -33.78 -27.56
C LYS A 774 17.02 -34.20 -28.66
N LEU A 775 16.81 -33.32 -29.63
CA LEU A 775 16.02 -33.59 -30.82
C LEU A 775 16.93 -34.13 -31.92
N GLU A 776 16.55 -35.23 -32.57
CA GLU A 776 17.28 -35.72 -33.74
C GLU A 776 16.92 -34.94 -35.02
N LYS A 777 15.74 -34.28 -34.99
CA LYS A 777 15.20 -33.49 -36.10
C LYS A 777 14.79 -32.10 -35.61
N GLU A 778 15.60 -31.09 -35.90
CA GLU A 778 15.41 -29.71 -35.44
C GLU A 778 14.78 -28.78 -36.49
N LYS A 779 14.71 -29.22 -37.76
CA LYS A 779 14.18 -28.41 -38.86
C LYS A 779 13.43 -29.26 -39.88
N GLU A 780 12.35 -28.70 -40.42
CA GLU A 780 11.59 -29.26 -41.55
C GLU A 780 11.16 -28.13 -42.51
N THR A 781 11.04 -28.43 -43.80
CA THR A 781 10.61 -27.44 -44.81
C THR A 781 9.61 -28.03 -45.80
N PHE A 782 8.59 -27.25 -46.16
CA PHE A 782 7.62 -27.58 -47.21
C PHE A 782 7.57 -26.46 -48.25
N GLU A 783 7.49 -26.82 -49.53
CA GLU A 783 7.31 -25.82 -50.60
C GLU A 783 5.92 -25.18 -50.50
N LYS A 784 4.91 -25.98 -50.20
CA LYS A 784 3.50 -25.58 -50.18
C LYS A 784 2.67 -26.50 -49.26
N LEU A 785 1.67 -25.92 -48.60
CA LEU A 785 0.56 -26.65 -47.96
C LEU A 785 -0.77 -26.09 -48.49
N ASP A 786 -1.64 -26.98 -48.96
CA ASP A 786 -2.95 -26.66 -49.52
C ASP A 786 -3.96 -26.28 -48.42
N LYS A 787 -5.06 -25.64 -48.84
CA LYS A 787 -6.14 -25.22 -47.93
C LYS A 787 -6.73 -26.42 -47.20
N LYS A 788 -6.90 -26.32 -45.88
CA LYS A 788 -7.45 -27.38 -45.02
C LYS A 788 -6.66 -28.70 -45.06
N GLU A 789 -5.41 -28.67 -45.52
CA GLU A 789 -4.51 -29.81 -45.47
C GLU A 789 -4.03 -30.04 -44.03
N SER A 790 -3.87 -31.32 -43.65
CA SER A 790 -3.25 -31.72 -42.39
C SER A 790 -1.99 -32.54 -42.67
N THR A 791 -0.92 -32.26 -41.93
CA THR A 791 0.38 -32.92 -42.07
C THR A 791 0.93 -33.28 -40.69
N ASP A 792 1.36 -34.54 -40.53
CA ASP A 792 1.99 -35.05 -39.31
C ASP A 792 3.50 -35.18 -39.51
N ILE A 793 4.30 -34.58 -38.62
CA ILE A 793 5.76 -34.61 -38.64
C ILE A 793 6.26 -35.41 -37.44
N LEU A 794 6.95 -36.52 -37.70
CA LEU A 794 7.60 -37.33 -36.67
C LEU A 794 8.90 -36.69 -36.21
N ILE A 795 9.05 -36.54 -34.89
CA ILE A 795 10.18 -35.89 -34.23
C ILE A 795 10.80 -36.88 -33.23
N PRO A 796 11.85 -37.61 -33.63
CA PRO A 796 12.59 -38.47 -32.71
C PRO A 796 13.37 -37.64 -31.68
N TYR A 797 13.37 -38.10 -30.43
CA TYR A 797 14.09 -37.43 -29.34
C TYR A 797 14.81 -38.43 -28.42
N ALA A 798 15.90 -37.98 -27.83
CA ALA A 798 16.63 -38.70 -26.79
C ALA A 798 16.51 -37.94 -25.46
N TYR A 799 15.96 -38.59 -24.44
CA TYR A 799 15.80 -38.02 -23.11
C TYR A 799 15.96 -39.09 -22.02
N PHE A 800 16.96 -38.90 -21.16
CA PHE A 800 17.31 -39.83 -20.09
C PHE A 800 17.09 -39.17 -18.74
N SER A 801 15.82 -39.10 -18.33
CA SER A 801 15.39 -38.54 -17.03
C SER A 801 14.22 -39.35 -16.47
N GLU A 802 14.02 -39.25 -15.15
CA GLU A 802 12.84 -39.78 -14.47
C GLU A 802 11.58 -38.96 -14.80
N ASN A 803 11.73 -37.67 -15.12
CA ASN A 803 10.61 -36.85 -15.54
C ASN A 803 10.08 -37.34 -16.90
N LYS A 804 8.76 -37.53 -17.02
CA LYS A 804 8.10 -37.95 -18.26
C LYS A 804 7.36 -36.82 -18.96
N ILE A 805 7.34 -35.62 -18.39
CA ILE A 805 6.79 -34.44 -19.03
C ILE A 805 7.91 -33.68 -19.75
N ILE A 806 7.76 -33.50 -21.06
CA ILE A 806 8.73 -32.80 -21.91
C ILE A 806 8.08 -31.59 -22.58
N ASN A 807 8.80 -30.48 -22.72
CA ASN A 807 8.34 -29.29 -23.43
C ASN A 807 8.85 -29.31 -24.87
N MET A 808 7.95 -29.14 -25.84
CA MET A 808 8.26 -29.06 -27.26
C MET A 808 7.75 -27.77 -27.85
N ARG A 809 8.54 -27.14 -28.72
CA ARG A 809 8.22 -25.88 -29.37
C ARG A 809 8.45 -25.96 -30.87
N ALA A 810 7.55 -25.32 -31.61
CA ALA A 810 7.69 -25.15 -33.05
C ALA A 810 7.51 -23.69 -33.42
N LYS A 811 8.43 -23.17 -34.24
CA LYS A 811 8.32 -21.87 -34.91
C LYS A 811 8.19 -22.11 -36.40
N ILE A 812 7.04 -21.77 -36.95
CA ILE A 812 6.67 -21.95 -38.34
C ILE A 812 6.71 -20.59 -39.04
N GLN A 813 7.58 -20.44 -40.04
CA GLN A 813 7.66 -19.26 -40.89
C GLN A 813 7.09 -19.63 -42.25
N TYR A 814 6.20 -18.83 -42.81
CA TYR A 814 5.50 -19.14 -44.06
C TYR A 814 5.02 -17.87 -44.75
N LYS A 815 4.58 -17.99 -46.01
CA LYS A 815 4.03 -16.87 -46.78
C LYS A 815 2.59 -17.11 -47.21
N ILE A 816 1.80 -16.03 -47.15
CA ILE A 816 0.47 -15.94 -47.76
C ILE A 816 0.49 -14.76 -48.73
N ASP A 817 0.19 -14.99 -50.01
CA ASP A 817 0.21 -13.96 -51.06
C ASP A 817 1.52 -13.14 -51.13
N GLY A 818 2.65 -13.76 -50.77
CA GLY A 818 3.98 -13.11 -50.74
C GLY A 818 4.31 -12.30 -49.48
N GLU A 819 3.38 -12.15 -48.52
CA GLU A 819 3.64 -11.57 -47.21
C GLU A 819 4.18 -12.64 -46.24
N ASP A 820 5.20 -12.30 -45.42
CA ASP A 820 5.77 -13.20 -44.42
C ASP A 820 4.91 -13.28 -43.15
N TYR A 821 4.74 -14.49 -42.62
CA TYR A 821 4.04 -14.79 -41.37
C TYR A 821 4.91 -15.67 -40.46
N ILE A 822 4.68 -15.55 -39.15
CA ILE A 822 5.29 -16.41 -38.14
C ILE A 822 4.21 -16.92 -37.19
N PHE A 823 4.20 -18.22 -36.98
CA PHE A 823 3.33 -18.89 -36.02
C PHE A 823 4.17 -19.73 -35.06
N GLN A 824 3.96 -19.58 -33.75
CA GLN A 824 4.74 -20.27 -32.73
C GLN A 824 3.86 -20.94 -31.67
N VAL A 825 4.21 -22.19 -31.33
CA VAL A 825 3.51 -23.02 -30.34
C VAL A 825 4.50 -23.63 -29.34
N SER A 826 4.05 -23.85 -28.10
CA SER A 826 4.80 -24.50 -27.02
C SER A 826 3.85 -25.40 -26.22
N TYR A 827 4.17 -26.68 -26.08
CA TYR A 827 3.34 -27.67 -25.38
C TYR A 827 4.16 -28.53 -24.44
N ASN A 828 3.61 -28.80 -23.25
CA ASN A 828 4.11 -29.82 -22.33
C ASN A 828 3.40 -31.15 -22.64
N ILE A 829 4.19 -32.19 -22.94
CA ILE A 829 3.71 -33.49 -23.40
C ILE A 829 4.06 -34.53 -22.34
N ASP A 830 3.05 -35.25 -21.87
CA ASP A 830 3.23 -36.39 -20.97
C ASP A 830 3.54 -37.65 -21.79
N THR A 831 4.76 -38.17 -21.63
CA THR A 831 5.28 -39.34 -22.35
C THR A 831 5.19 -40.63 -21.52
N THR A 832 4.38 -40.64 -20.45
CA THR A 832 4.09 -41.86 -19.69
C THR A 832 3.37 -42.89 -20.56
N LEU A 833 3.88 -44.12 -20.56
CA LEU A 833 3.20 -45.24 -21.22
C LEU A 833 1.95 -45.60 -20.44
N THR A 834 0.78 -45.68 -21.09
CA THR A 834 -0.52 -46.00 -20.46
C THR A 834 -0.80 -47.51 -20.40
N ILE A 835 -0.02 -48.33 -21.09
CA ILE A 835 -0.18 -49.78 -21.22
C ILE A 835 0.95 -50.53 -20.50
N SER A 836 0.60 -51.65 -19.87
CA SER A 836 1.54 -52.58 -19.22
C SER A 836 1.35 -54.00 -19.76
N VAL A 837 2.44 -54.75 -19.92
CA VAL A 837 2.39 -56.15 -20.39
C VAL A 837 3.24 -57.01 -19.47
N THR A 838 2.68 -58.14 -19.03
CA THR A 838 3.37 -59.17 -18.24
C THR A 838 3.21 -60.51 -18.93
N VAL A 839 4.27 -61.31 -18.97
CA VAL A 839 4.27 -62.63 -19.61
C VAL A 839 4.53 -63.70 -18.56
N GLN A 840 3.77 -64.78 -18.63
CA GLN A 840 4.00 -65.98 -17.83
C GLN A 840 3.97 -67.20 -18.73
N ASP A 841 5.06 -67.97 -18.72
CA ASP A 841 5.18 -69.18 -19.52
C ASP A 841 4.94 -70.42 -18.67
N LEU A 842 4.15 -71.35 -19.20
CA LEU A 842 3.84 -72.63 -18.57
C LEU A 842 4.36 -73.74 -19.49
N PHE A 843 5.42 -74.40 -19.06
CA PHE A 843 6.00 -75.51 -19.81
C PHE A 843 5.12 -76.75 -19.70
N LYS A 844 4.88 -77.39 -20.84
CA LYS A 844 4.24 -78.71 -20.93
C LYS A 844 5.18 -79.66 -21.63
N GLN A 845 4.85 -80.94 -21.59
CA GLN A 845 5.67 -81.95 -22.24
C GLN A 845 5.91 -81.63 -23.72
N ASP A 846 4.93 -81.13 -24.49
CA ASP A 846 5.05 -80.97 -25.95
C ASP A 846 4.93 -79.54 -26.49
N PHE A 847 4.61 -78.57 -25.64
CA PHE A 847 4.37 -77.18 -26.05
C PHE A 847 4.52 -76.25 -24.84
N ILE A 848 4.55 -74.94 -25.09
CA ILE A 848 4.50 -73.90 -24.05
C ILE A 848 3.16 -73.18 -24.15
N TYR A 849 2.52 -72.95 -23.00
CA TYR A 849 1.45 -71.96 -22.91
C TYR A 849 2.03 -70.64 -22.42
N SER A 850 2.11 -69.66 -23.31
CA SER A 850 2.51 -68.30 -22.97
C SER A 850 1.27 -67.46 -22.69
N LYS A 851 1.15 -66.99 -21.45
CA LYS A 851 0.05 -66.15 -20.96
C LYS A 851 0.52 -64.70 -20.93
N PHE A 852 0.03 -63.91 -21.87
CA PHE A 852 0.25 -62.46 -21.92
C PHE A 852 -0.89 -61.76 -21.18
N GLN A 853 -0.56 -61.02 -20.12
CA GLN A 853 -1.48 -60.15 -19.40
C GLN A 853 -1.21 -58.71 -19.81
N ILE A 854 -2.18 -58.11 -20.48
CA ILE A 854 -2.13 -56.73 -20.96
C ILE A 854 -3.03 -55.89 -20.06
N GLY A 855 -2.42 -55.02 -19.27
CA GLY A 855 -3.08 -54.12 -18.32
C GLY A 855 -2.83 -52.65 -18.66
N THR A 856 -3.36 -51.79 -17.80
CA THR A 856 -2.98 -50.37 -17.78
C THR A 856 -1.79 -50.18 -16.84
N SER A 857 -0.94 -49.19 -17.12
CA SER A 857 0.14 -48.78 -16.21
C SER A 857 -0.38 -47.96 -15.02
N ASN A 858 -1.56 -47.33 -15.19
CA ASN A 858 -2.21 -46.51 -14.17
C ASN A 858 -3.66 -46.95 -14.03
N SER A 859 -4.02 -47.46 -12.85
CA SER A 859 -5.34 -48.03 -12.58
C SER A 859 -6.52 -47.07 -12.82
N LYS A 860 -6.29 -45.75 -12.85
CA LYS A 860 -7.30 -44.72 -13.14
C LYS A 860 -7.62 -44.55 -14.62
N TYR A 861 -6.77 -45.04 -15.52
CA TYR A 861 -6.91 -44.85 -16.96
C TYR A 861 -7.03 -46.22 -17.65
N PRO A 862 -8.26 -46.77 -17.76
CA PRO A 862 -8.48 -48.01 -18.49
C PRO A 862 -8.12 -47.84 -19.97
N ILE A 863 -7.73 -48.94 -20.58
CA ILE A 863 -7.44 -49.03 -22.02
C ILE A 863 -8.36 -50.06 -22.67
N ARG A 864 -8.66 -49.88 -23.95
CA ARG A 864 -9.50 -50.77 -24.74
C ARG A 864 -8.64 -51.48 -25.76
N LEU A 865 -8.64 -52.81 -25.69
CA LEU A 865 -7.85 -53.69 -26.55
C LEU A 865 -8.67 -54.02 -27.80
N LEU A 866 -8.14 -53.63 -28.96
CA LEU A 866 -8.77 -53.81 -30.25
C LEU A 866 -8.31 -55.13 -30.90
N ASP A 867 -7.00 -55.37 -30.92
CA ASP A 867 -6.38 -56.59 -31.46
C ASP A 867 -5.05 -56.92 -30.74
N ASN A 868 -4.64 -58.19 -30.81
CA ASN A 868 -3.32 -58.64 -30.39
C ASN A 868 -2.84 -59.82 -31.24
N GLU A 869 -1.55 -59.80 -31.57
CA GLU A 869 -0.90 -60.79 -32.41
C GLU A 869 0.48 -61.13 -31.87
N LEU A 870 0.76 -62.43 -31.71
CA LEU A 870 2.10 -62.94 -31.39
C LEU A 870 2.67 -63.63 -32.63
N THR A 871 3.81 -63.12 -33.09
CA THR A 871 4.53 -63.61 -34.28
C THR A 871 5.96 -63.99 -33.91
N THR A 872 6.61 -64.78 -34.74
CA THR A 872 8.02 -65.12 -34.58
C THR A 872 8.63 -65.39 -35.95
N GLU A 873 9.92 -65.14 -36.10
CA GLU A 873 10.68 -65.46 -37.31
C GLU A 873 11.25 -66.90 -37.27
N ALA A 874 11.29 -67.52 -36.09
CA ALA A 874 11.79 -68.87 -35.89
C ALA A 874 10.72 -69.95 -36.17
N ASP A 875 11.14 -71.21 -36.33
CA ASP A 875 10.28 -72.34 -36.75
C ASP A 875 9.41 -72.88 -35.59
N TYR A 876 8.46 -72.06 -35.16
CA TYR A 876 7.44 -72.40 -34.16
C TYR A 876 6.04 -72.31 -34.73
N LYS A 877 5.19 -73.26 -34.35
CA LYS A 877 3.76 -73.17 -34.60
C LYS A 877 3.06 -72.48 -33.43
N ILE A 878 2.67 -71.23 -33.62
CA ILE A 878 1.87 -70.45 -32.65
C ILE A 878 0.39 -70.64 -32.94
N ILE A 879 -0.36 -71.16 -31.95
CA ILE A 879 -1.81 -71.32 -32.03
C ILE A 879 -2.46 -70.32 -31.07
N ARG A 880 -3.36 -69.51 -31.61
CA ARG A 880 -4.19 -68.55 -30.86
C ARG A 880 -5.66 -69.02 -30.77
N PRO A 881 -6.45 -68.52 -29.79
CA PRO A 881 -7.87 -68.82 -29.70
C PRO A 881 -8.63 -68.34 -30.94
N GLY A 882 -9.55 -69.15 -31.48
CA GLY A 882 -10.24 -68.87 -32.75
C GLY A 882 -11.34 -67.80 -32.74
N LYS A 883 -11.70 -67.25 -31.56
CA LYS A 883 -12.64 -66.13 -31.41
C LYS A 883 -12.03 -65.11 -30.44
N GLN A 884 -11.51 -64.00 -30.96
CA GLN A 884 -11.25 -62.83 -30.11
C GLN A 884 -12.60 -62.18 -29.76
N GLY A 885 -12.81 -61.87 -28.48
CA GLY A 885 -13.78 -60.83 -28.15
C GLY A 885 -13.19 -59.52 -28.66
N HIS A 886 -13.76 -58.96 -29.73
CA HIS A 886 -13.44 -57.58 -30.09
C HIS A 886 -13.88 -56.68 -28.93
N ASP A 887 -13.08 -55.67 -28.60
CA ASP A 887 -13.44 -54.61 -27.66
C ASP A 887 -13.33 -54.96 -26.15
N VAL A 888 -12.23 -55.63 -25.75
CA VAL A 888 -11.96 -55.95 -24.33
C VAL A 888 -11.36 -54.73 -23.63
N VAL A 889 -12.00 -54.24 -22.56
CA VAL A 889 -11.44 -53.16 -21.72
C VAL A 889 -10.60 -53.74 -20.60
N ALA A 890 -9.34 -53.33 -20.51
CA ALA A 890 -8.45 -53.65 -19.41
C ALA A 890 -8.56 -52.54 -18.34
N PHE A 891 -9.12 -52.90 -17.19
CA PHE A 891 -9.22 -52.02 -16.02
C PHE A 891 -8.01 -52.23 -15.10
N GLY A 892 -7.80 -51.32 -14.14
CA GLY A 892 -6.62 -51.31 -13.27
C GLY A 892 -6.26 -52.66 -12.62
N GLU A 893 -7.24 -53.34 -12.02
CA GLU A 893 -7.04 -54.65 -11.38
C GLU A 893 -7.45 -55.84 -12.27
N GLN A 894 -7.87 -55.57 -13.52
CA GLN A 894 -8.42 -56.58 -14.42
C GLN A 894 -7.75 -56.48 -15.80
N PRO A 895 -6.50 -56.99 -15.94
CA PRO A 895 -5.81 -57.01 -17.22
C PRO A 895 -6.46 -58.00 -18.18
N GLY A 896 -6.45 -57.68 -19.47
CA GLY A 896 -6.80 -58.60 -20.54
C GLY A 896 -5.79 -59.75 -20.59
N THR A 897 -6.26 -61.00 -20.57
CA THR A 897 -5.37 -62.18 -20.60
C THR A 897 -5.50 -62.92 -21.93
N PHE A 898 -4.38 -63.11 -22.61
CA PHE A 898 -4.28 -63.78 -23.90
C PHE A 898 -3.33 -64.99 -23.80
N PHE A 899 -3.81 -66.15 -24.22
CA PHE A 899 -3.04 -67.39 -24.19
C PHE A 899 -2.60 -67.78 -25.59
N TYR A 900 -1.32 -68.08 -25.74
CA TYR A 900 -0.72 -68.59 -26.96
C TYR A 900 -0.16 -69.99 -26.69
N LYS A 901 -0.51 -70.96 -27.54
CA LYS A 901 0.11 -72.28 -27.51
C LYS A 901 1.24 -72.30 -28.52
N ILE A 902 2.48 -72.37 -28.03
CA ILE A 902 3.70 -72.36 -28.84
C ILE A 902 4.21 -73.80 -28.93
N ILE A 903 4.24 -74.35 -30.13
CA ILE A 903 4.72 -75.71 -30.39
C ILE A 903 6.05 -75.61 -31.14
N PRO A 904 7.18 -76.05 -30.56
CA PRO A 904 8.45 -76.11 -31.26
C PRO A 904 8.42 -77.22 -32.32
N ASN A 905 8.85 -76.91 -33.54
CA ASN A 905 9.11 -77.92 -34.56
C ASN A 905 10.55 -78.47 -34.47
N ASN A 906 11.49 -77.64 -33.99
CA ASN A 906 12.92 -77.95 -33.80
C ASN A 906 13.37 -77.71 -32.34
N ILE A 907 14.68 -77.72 -32.09
CA ILE A 907 15.28 -77.41 -30.77
C ILE A 907 15.04 -75.93 -30.44
N VAL A 908 14.74 -75.65 -29.18
CA VAL A 908 14.49 -74.28 -28.69
C VAL A 908 15.82 -73.56 -28.44
N SER A 909 15.94 -72.31 -28.90
CA SER A 909 17.09 -71.43 -28.61
C SER A 909 16.66 -70.18 -27.85
N SER A 910 17.53 -69.69 -26.96
CA SER A 910 17.35 -68.42 -26.27
C SER A 910 17.53 -67.19 -27.18
N GLU A 911 18.10 -67.36 -28.38
CA GLU A 911 18.23 -66.32 -29.39
C GLU A 911 16.92 -66.10 -30.18
N ASP A 912 15.98 -67.05 -30.12
CA ASP A 912 14.70 -66.93 -30.81
C ASP A 912 13.82 -65.83 -30.18
N VAL A 913 13.15 -65.05 -31.03
CA VAL A 913 12.35 -63.90 -30.60
C VAL A 913 10.86 -64.10 -30.90
N LEU A 914 10.03 -63.79 -29.90
CA LEU A 914 8.58 -63.68 -30.02
C LEU A 914 8.20 -62.19 -30.05
N ASN A 915 7.53 -61.77 -31.12
CA ASN A 915 7.10 -60.39 -31.34
C ASN A 915 5.60 -60.26 -31.07
N LEU A 916 5.25 -59.56 -29.98
CA LEU A 916 3.89 -59.20 -29.63
C LEU A 916 3.56 -57.81 -30.19
N LYS A 917 2.51 -57.75 -31.01
CA LYS A 917 1.85 -56.52 -31.44
C LYS A 917 0.51 -56.39 -30.73
N VAL A 918 0.27 -55.26 -30.08
CA VAL A 918 -1.01 -54.94 -29.41
C VAL A 918 -1.58 -53.65 -30.01
N GLU A 919 -2.83 -53.70 -30.44
CA GLU A 919 -3.59 -52.54 -30.89
C GLU A 919 -4.60 -52.14 -29.81
N TYR A 920 -4.54 -50.89 -29.35
CA TYR A 920 -5.35 -50.42 -28.23
C TYR A 920 -5.73 -48.94 -28.36
N THR A 921 -6.73 -48.51 -27.60
CA THR A 921 -7.12 -47.09 -27.47
C THR A 921 -7.19 -46.70 -25.99
N ASN A 922 -6.91 -45.43 -25.69
CA ASN A 922 -7.08 -44.86 -24.35
C ASN A 922 -8.53 -44.35 -24.22
N LEU A 923 -9.28 -44.83 -23.23
CA LEU A 923 -10.68 -44.39 -23.05
C LEU A 923 -10.79 -42.88 -22.76
N LYS A 924 -9.78 -42.29 -22.12
CA LYS A 924 -9.74 -40.84 -21.88
C LYS A 924 -9.69 -40.06 -23.19
N GLU A 925 -8.82 -40.46 -24.11
CA GLU A 925 -8.69 -39.85 -25.44
C GLU A 925 -9.97 -40.05 -26.26
N GLU A 926 -10.61 -41.24 -26.20
CA GLU A 926 -11.91 -41.47 -26.85
C GLU A 926 -12.98 -40.46 -26.39
N CYS A 927 -13.03 -40.17 -25.07
CA CYS A 927 -13.94 -39.17 -24.52
C CYS A 927 -13.58 -37.75 -24.97
N GLU A 928 -12.30 -37.37 -24.92
CA GLU A 928 -11.79 -36.04 -25.32
C GLU A 928 -12.07 -35.76 -26.81
N ASP A 929 -11.82 -36.73 -27.67
CA ASP A 929 -12.05 -36.65 -29.11
C ASP A 929 -13.56 -36.48 -29.41
N TYR A 930 -14.42 -37.27 -28.78
CA TYR A 930 -15.86 -37.17 -28.97
C TYR A 930 -16.43 -35.84 -28.47
N ILE A 931 -15.99 -35.37 -27.29
CA ILE A 931 -16.41 -34.05 -26.77
C ILE A 931 -15.93 -32.94 -27.68
N SER A 932 -14.71 -33.06 -28.22
CA SER A 932 -14.18 -32.08 -29.16
C SER A 932 -15.06 -31.98 -30.41
N GLU A 933 -15.47 -33.09 -30.99
CA GLU A 933 -16.38 -33.10 -32.13
C GLU A 933 -17.72 -32.43 -31.81
N VAL A 934 -18.33 -32.76 -30.66
CA VAL A 934 -19.61 -32.20 -30.21
C VAL A 934 -19.52 -30.68 -30.01
N VAL A 935 -18.49 -30.21 -29.30
CA VAL A 935 -18.32 -28.79 -28.99
C VAL A 935 -17.98 -28.00 -30.25
N ILE A 936 -17.11 -28.51 -31.12
CA ILE A 936 -16.80 -27.85 -32.41
C ILE A 936 -18.07 -27.71 -33.26
N SER A 937 -18.89 -28.76 -33.36
CA SER A 937 -20.15 -28.72 -34.11
C SER A 937 -21.09 -27.64 -33.57
N GLN A 938 -21.28 -27.58 -32.25
CA GLN A 938 -22.15 -26.60 -31.60
C GLN A 938 -21.60 -25.16 -31.71
N LEU A 939 -20.29 -24.96 -31.60
CA LEU A 939 -19.66 -23.66 -31.79
C LEU A 939 -19.83 -23.16 -33.23
N THR A 940 -19.71 -24.05 -34.22
CA THR A 940 -19.93 -23.71 -35.63
C THR A 940 -21.38 -23.28 -35.87
N GLU A 941 -22.37 -23.98 -35.30
CA GLU A 941 -23.79 -23.60 -35.38
C GLU A 941 -24.06 -22.21 -34.78
N LEU A 942 -23.35 -21.84 -33.72
CA LEU A 942 -23.48 -20.55 -33.03
C LEU A 942 -22.68 -19.41 -33.67
N GLY A 943 -21.81 -19.71 -34.66
CA GLY A 943 -20.86 -18.75 -35.25
C GLY A 943 -19.71 -18.36 -34.31
N LEU A 944 -19.32 -19.27 -33.41
CA LEU A 944 -18.37 -19.04 -32.32
C LEU A 944 -17.13 -19.95 -32.39
N SER A 945 -16.87 -20.58 -33.55
CA SER A 945 -15.75 -21.50 -33.77
C SER A 945 -14.38 -20.92 -33.40
N LYS A 946 -14.22 -19.59 -33.47
CA LYS A 946 -13.00 -18.89 -33.04
C LYS A 946 -12.60 -19.16 -31.59
N TYR A 947 -13.54 -19.48 -30.70
CA TYR A 947 -13.27 -19.73 -29.29
C TYR A 947 -12.93 -21.21 -28.98
N TRP A 948 -12.86 -22.09 -29.98
CA TRP A 948 -12.60 -23.51 -29.77
C TRP A 948 -11.32 -23.75 -28.97
N TYR A 949 -10.19 -23.18 -29.37
CA TYR A 949 -8.91 -23.40 -28.68
C TYR A 949 -8.86 -22.75 -27.30
N LEU A 950 -9.57 -21.64 -27.08
CA LEU A 950 -9.75 -21.07 -25.74
C LEU A 950 -10.42 -22.08 -24.79
N LEU A 951 -11.50 -22.73 -25.25
CA LEU A 951 -12.20 -23.74 -24.45
C LEU A 951 -11.42 -25.04 -24.35
N LYS A 952 -10.81 -25.50 -25.44
CA LYS A 952 -10.03 -26.74 -25.50
C LYS A 952 -8.87 -26.70 -24.52
N ASP A 953 -8.01 -25.68 -24.64
CA ASP A 953 -6.74 -25.64 -23.94
C ASP A 953 -6.90 -25.36 -22.44
N ILE A 954 -7.92 -24.59 -22.04
CA ILE A 954 -8.12 -24.18 -20.65
C ILE A 954 -9.14 -25.05 -19.91
N ILE A 955 -10.19 -25.52 -20.60
CA ILE A 955 -11.33 -26.20 -19.95
C ILE A 955 -11.34 -27.69 -20.29
N ILE A 956 -11.41 -28.06 -21.58
CA ILE A 956 -11.62 -29.45 -21.99
C ILE A 956 -10.41 -30.33 -21.64
N ASN A 957 -9.18 -29.85 -21.81
CA ASN A 957 -7.98 -30.60 -21.43
C ASN A 957 -7.88 -30.89 -19.92
N LYS A 958 -8.63 -30.15 -19.08
CA LYS A 958 -8.73 -30.37 -17.62
C LYS A 958 -9.93 -31.24 -17.23
N ALA A 959 -10.66 -31.77 -18.22
CA ALA A 959 -11.82 -32.62 -17.97
C ALA A 959 -11.43 -33.98 -17.41
N SER A 960 -12.15 -34.40 -16.38
CA SER A 960 -12.09 -35.75 -15.82
C SER A 960 -13.41 -36.46 -16.12
N PHE A 961 -13.29 -37.69 -16.62
CA PHE A 961 -14.42 -38.48 -17.09
C PHE A 961 -14.64 -39.69 -16.19
N ASP A 962 -15.90 -40.11 -16.08
CA ASP A 962 -16.24 -41.42 -15.53
C ASP A 962 -15.97 -42.52 -16.56
N LEU A 963 -14.69 -42.87 -16.71
CA LEU A 963 -14.21 -43.83 -17.72
C LEU A 963 -14.80 -45.23 -17.53
N ASN A 964 -15.11 -45.63 -16.29
CA ASN A 964 -15.71 -46.93 -16.02
C ASN A 964 -17.15 -47.02 -16.52
N ASN A 965 -17.95 -45.97 -16.28
CA ASN A 965 -19.31 -45.91 -16.83
C ASN A 965 -19.31 -45.76 -18.35
N TYR A 966 -18.38 -44.98 -18.91
CA TYR A 966 -18.21 -44.90 -20.36
C TYR A 966 -17.91 -46.27 -20.97
N ALA A 967 -16.97 -47.03 -20.40
CA ALA A 967 -16.59 -48.35 -20.87
C ALA A 967 -17.76 -49.35 -20.96
N ILE A 968 -18.68 -49.29 -20.00
CA ILE A 968 -19.79 -50.27 -19.85
C ILE A 968 -21.06 -49.80 -20.57
N ASN A 969 -21.40 -48.51 -20.45
CA ASN A 969 -22.70 -47.97 -20.84
C ASN A 969 -22.65 -47.05 -22.07
N ASN A 970 -21.46 -46.72 -22.61
CA ASN A 970 -21.27 -45.83 -23.77
C ASN A 970 -21.92 -44.43 -23.63
N PHE A 971 -21.93 -43.84 -22.43
CA PHE A 971 -22.21 -42.42 -22.24
C PHE A 971 -21.06 -41.74 -21.50
N ILE A 972 -20.80 -40.48 -21.83
CA ILE A 972 -19.78 -39.67 -21.17
C ILE A 972 -20.44 -38.85 -20.06
N ASN A 973 -19.78 -38.83 -18.91
CA ASN A 973 -20.14 -37.99 -17.78
C ASN A 973 -18.88 -37.38 -17.17
N PHE A 974 -18.94 -36.10 -16.80
CA PHE A 974 -17.83 -35.38 -16.20
C PHE A 974 -17.83 -35.58 -14.69
N THR A 975 -16.72 -36.07 -14.12
CA THR A 975 -16.58 -36.19 -12.65
C THR A 975 -16.32 -34.84 -11.98
N ASN A 976 -15.72 -33.88 -12.70
CA ASN A 976 -15.47 -32.51 -12.24
C ASN A 976 -16.29 -31.44 -13.01
N GLY A 977 -17.46 -31.80 -13.55
CA GLY A 977 -18.26 -30.91 -14.40
C GLY A 977 -18.62 -29.57 -13.76
N LEU A 978 -18.99 -29.55 -12.46
CA LEU A 978 -19.29 -28.31 -11.74
C LEU A 978 -18.07 -27.38 -11.60
N GLU A 979 -16.89 -27.94 -11.30
CA GLU A 979 -15.65 -27.18 -11.18
C GLU A 979 -15.24 -26.57 -12.52
N LEU A 980 -15.34 -27.36 -13.60
CA LEU A 980 -15.09 -26.88 -14.95
C LEU A 980 -16.08 -25.81 -15.38
N ASN A 981 -17.34 -25.90 -14.95
CA ASN A 981 -18.34 -24.90 -15.28
C ASN A 981 -18.02 -23.54 -14.62
N LEU A 982 -17.62 -23.56 -13.34
CA LEU A 982 -17.14 -22.36 -12.64
C LEU A 982 -15.87 -21.78 -13.29
N LEU A 983 -14.94 -22.65 -13.70
CA LEU A 983 -13.76 -22.24 -14.46
C LEU A 983 -14.17 -21.61 -15.79
N SER A 984 -15.13 -22.21 -16.51
CA SER A 984 -15.62 -21.70 -17.79
C SER A 984 -16.22 -20.31 -17.65
N GLU A 985 -17.00 -20.06 -16.59
CA GLU A 985 -17.57 -18.74 -16.30
C GLU A 985 -16.47 -17.69 -16.12
N LYS A 986 -15.45 -18.00 -15.31
CA LYS A 986 -14.30 -17.10 -15.09
C LYS A 986 -13.54 -16.81 -16.39
N ILE A 987 -13.21 -17.84 -17.17
CA ILE A 987 -12.42 -17.74 -18.40
C ILE A 987 -13.17 -17.00 -19.50
N ILE A 988 -14.46 -17.29 -19.67
CA ILE A 988 -15.31 -16.61 -20.65
C ILE A 988 -15.43 -15.12 -20.30
N LEU A 989 -15.69 -14.77 -19.03
CA LEU A 989 -15.75 -13.37 -18.60
C LEU A 989 -14.42 -12.63 -18.80
N GLN A 990 -13.30 -13.33 -18.64
CA GLN A 990 -11.97 -12.73 -18.73
C GLN A 990 -11.49 -12.53 -20.18
N TYR A 991 -11.70 -13.51 -21.07
CA TYR A 991 -11.04 -13.56 -22.39
C TYR A 991 -11.98 -13.41 -23.59
N VAL A 992 -13.29 -13.35 -23.37
CA VAL A 992 -14.27 -13.13 -24.44
C VAL A 992 -14.77 -11.69 -24.36
N GLU A 993 -14.53 -10.90 -25.40
CA GLU A 993 -14.87 -9.47 -25.41
C GLU A 993 -16.38 -9.19 -25.44
N SER A 994 -17.11 -9.89 -26.32
CA SER A 994 -18.51 -9.61 -26.59
C SER A 994 -19.42 -10.18 -25.50
N SER A 995 -20.17 -9.33 -24.80
CA SER A 995 -21.16 -9.78 -23.80
C SER A 995 -22.26 -10.67 -24.40
N SER A 996 -22.51 -10.58 -25.70
CA SER A 996 -23.41 -11.51 -26.41
C SER A 996 -22.78 -12.90 -26.50
N ASP A 997 -21.51 -12.97 -26.88
CA ASP A 997 -20.80 -14.24 -27.08
C ASP A 997 -20.52 -14.91 -25.73
N GLN A 998 -20.21 -14.13 -24.69
CA GLN A 998 -20.11 -14.61 -23.31
C GLN A 998 -21.36 -15.38 -22.87
N LYS A 999 -22.56 -14.82 -23.11
CA LYS A 999 -23.83 -15.49 -22.75
C LYS A 999 -24.05 -16.78 -23.52
N LYS A 1000 -23.76 -16.80 -24.83
CA LYS A 1000 -23.90 -17.99 -25.67
C LYS A 1000 -22.94 -19.11 -25.22
N LEU A 1001 -21.68 -18.77 -24.96
CA LEU A 1001 -20.67 -19.72 -24.49
C LEU A 1001 -20.98 -20.24 -23.08
N PHE A 1002 -21.43 -19.37 -22.16
CA PHE A 1002 -21.83 -19.81 -20.82
C PHE A 1002 -22.98 -20.82 -20.89
N ASN A 1003 -24.00 -20.54 -21.70
CA ASN A 1003 -25.12 -21.47 -21.87
C ASN A 1003 -24.66 -22.81 -22.46
N LEU A 1004 -23.77 -22.78 -23.45
CA LEU A 1004 -23.18 -23.97 -24.06
C LEU A 1004 -22.41 -24.82 -23.03
N MET A 1005 -21.49 -24.20 -22.29
CA MET A 1005 -20.66 -24.89 -21.31
C MET A 1005 -21.49 -25.41 -20.13
N ASN A 1006 -22.46 -24.64 -19.64
CA ASN A 1006 -23.35 -25.06 -18.57
C ASN A 1006 -24.20 -26.28 -18.98
N GLN A 1007 -24.73 -26.27 -20.21
CA GLN A 1007 -25.43 -27.44 -20.76
C GLN A 1007 -24.49 -28.64 -20.89
N LEU A 1008 -23.28 -28.47 -21.41
CA LEU A 1008 -22.33 -29.56 -21.59
C LEU A 1008 -21.88 -30.19 -20.26
N LEU A 1009 -21.58 -29.37 -19.25
CA LEU A 1009 -20.83 -29.78 -18.06
C LEU A 1009 -21.69 -30.15 -16.84
N VAL A 1010 -22.89 -29.58 -16.67
CA VAL A 1010 -23.68 -29.70 -15.43
C VAL A 1010 -24.78 -30.76 -15.52
N ASP A 1011 -25.54 -30.77 -16.62
CA ASP A 1011 -26.82 -31.48 -16.66
C ASP A 1011 -26.85 -32.70 -17.61
N ASN A 1012 -25.74 -33.04 -18.28
CA ASN A 1012 -25.79 -33.96 -19.41
C ASN A 1012 -24.99 -35.25 -19.22
N LYS A 1013 -25.72 -36.37 -19.29
CA LYS A 1013 -25.17 -37.62 -19.82
C LYS A 1013 -25.10 -37.48 -21.34
N ILE A 1014 -23.90 -37.54 -21.89
CA ILE A 1014 -23.69 -37.43 -23.33
C ILE A 1014 -23.67 -38.85 -23.90
N ASP A 1015 -24.77 -39.27 -24.52
CA ASP A 1015 -24.83 -40.57 -25.20
C ASP A 1015 -23.86 -40.59 -26.40
N VAL A 1016 -22.99 -41.61 -26.45
CA VAL A 1016 -21.96 -41.73 -27.49
C VAL A 1016 -22.47 -42.60 -28.63
N ASP A 1017 -22.59 -41.99 -29.81
CA ASP A 1017 -22.80 -42.74 -31.05
C ASP A 1017 -21.48 -43.41 -31.46
N THR A 1018 -21.30 -44.67 -31.05
CA THR A 1018 -20.11 -45.48 -31.37
C THR A 1018 -19.79 -45.58 -32.86
N LYS A 1019 -20.73 -45.27 -33.77
CA LYS A 1019 -20.48 -45.23 -35.22
C LYS A 1019 -19.77 -43.95 -35.67
N ARG A 1020 -19.87 -42.87 -34.91
CA ARG A 1020 -19.20 -41.58 -35.19
C ARG A 1020 -17.82 -41.49 -34.57
N LEU A 1021 -17.56 -42.31 -33.54
CA LEU A 1021 -16.29 -42.31 -32.83
C LEU A 1021 -15.15 -42.80 -33.75
N VAL A 1022 -14.29 -41.88 -34.18
CA VAL A 1022 -13.03 -42.20 -34.82
C VAL A 1022 -12.02 -42.55 -33.73
N ARG A 1023 -11.72 -43.84 -33.58
CA ARG A 1023 -10.78 -44.33 -32.56
C ARG A 1023 -9.33 -44.13 -33.02
N ASN A 1024 -8.62 -43.21 -32.37
CA ASN A 1024 -7.18 -43.05 -32.53
C ASN A 1024 -6.45 -44.28 -31.95
N SER A 1025 -6.07 -45.21 -32.83
CA SER A 1025 -5.50 -46.49 -32.43
C SER A 1025 -4.01 -46.37 -32.16
N HIS A 1026 -3.60 -46.84 -30.98
CA HIS A 1026 -2.21 -46.96 -30.55
C HIS A 1026 -1.71 -48.37 -30.80
N PHE A 1027 -0.42 -48.49 -31.14
CA PHE A 1027 0.24 -49.75 -31.41
C PHE A 1027 1.44 -49.93 -30.50
N LEU A 1028 1.42 -50.97 -29.66
CA LEU A 1028 2.56 -51.38 -28.84
C LEU A 1028 3.27 -52.57 -29.50
N TYR A 1029 4.57 -52.43 -29.70
CA TYR A 1029 5.44 -53.50 -30.22
C TYR A 1029 6.43 -53.94 -29.13
N ILE A 1030 6.34 -55.21 -28.73
CA ILE A 1030 7.24 -55.83 -27.75
C ILE A 1030 7.89 -57.06 -28.38
N SER A 1031 9.22 -57.13 -28.29
CA SER A 1031 10.00 -58.31 -28.62
C SER A 1031 10.49 -58.97 -27.33
N VAL A 1032 10.15 -60.24 -27.12
CA VAL A 1032 10.59 -61.04 -25.96
C VAL A 1032 11.37 -62.26 -26.43
N ALA A 1033 12.39 -62.67 -25.66
CA ALA A 1033 13.13 -63.90 -25.93
C ALA A 1033 12.23 -65.13 -25.71
N MET A 1034 12.49 -66.21 -26.45
CA MET A 1034 11.83 -67.48 -26.27
C MET A 1034 12.17 -68.07 -24.88
N PRO A 1035 11.17 -68.46 -24.07
CA PRO A 1035 11.42 -68.99 -22.73
C PRO A 1035 12.08 -70.38 -22.78
N ILE A 1036 13.15 -70.56 -21.99
CA ILE A 1036 13.91 -71.82 -21.86
C ILE A 1036 13.88 -72.35 -20.42
N LEU A 1037 13.88 -73.68 -20.28
CA LEU A 1037 13.81 -74.39 -19.00
C LEU A 1037 14.72 -75.63 -19.01
N LYS A 1038 15.62 -75.72 -18.04
CA LYS A 1038 16.61 -76.81 -17.98
C LYS A 1038 15.98 -78.17 -17.66
N TYR A 1039 15.08 -78.21 -16.67
CA TYR A 1039 14.44 -79.45 -16.23
C TYR A 1039 12.92 -79.26 -16.05
N LEU A 1040 12.12 -80.00 -16.82
CA LEU A 1040 10.68 -80.15 -16.59
C LEU A 1040 10.41 -81.53 -15.99
N GLN A 1041 9.88 -81.56 -14.76
CA GLN A 1041 9.51 -82.80 -14.08
C GLN A 1041 8.04 -83.10 -14.32
N VAL A 1042 7.76 -84.13 -15.11
CA VAL A 1042 6.39 -84.59 -15.37
C VAL A 1042 6.03 -85.66 -14.35
N VAL A 1043 4.99 -85.41 -13.57
CA VAL A 1043 4.56 -86.27 -12.46
C VAL A 1043 3.16 -86.81 -12.73
N GLU A 1044 3.01 -88.13 -12.61
CA GLU A 1044 1.77 -88.86 -12.85
C GLU A 1044 1.49 -89.86 -11.72
N TYR A 1045 0.24 -89.91 -11.26
CA TYR A 1045 -0.24 -90.94 -10.35
C TYR A 1045 -1.00 -91.99 -11.15
N GLU A 1046 -0.47 -93.22 -11.16
CA GLU A 1046 -1.15 -94.36 -11.76
C GLU A 1046 -1.81 -95.23 -10.69
N TYR A 1047 -3.08 -95.53 -10.91
CA TYR A 1047 -3.91 -96.35 -10.02
C TYR A 1047 -5.00 -97.04 -10.84
N GLU A 1048 -5.48 -98.17 -10.36
CA GLU A 1048 -6.25 -99.12 -11.18
C GLU A 1048 -7.67 -98.65 -11.52
N ARG A 1049 -8.37 -98.06 -10.54
CA ARG A 1049 -9.77 -97.63 -10.68
C ARG A 1049 -9.98 -96.24 -10.10
N LYS A 1050 -11.03 -95.54 -10.55
CA LYS A 1050 -11.34 -94.17 -10.06
C LYS A 1050 -12.31 -94.13 -8.87
N GLN A 1051 -12.78 -95.29 -8.40
CA GLN A 1051 -13.75 -95.40 -7.31
C GLN A 1051 -13.32 -96.43 -6.26
N TYR A 1052 -13.34 -96.05 -4.98
CA TYR A 1052 -12.97 -96.90 -3.83
C TYR A 1052 -13.89 -96.68 -2.62
N VAL A 1053 -13.81 -97.55 -1.61
CA VAL A 1053 -14.54 -97.39 -0.33
C VAL A 1053 -13.66 -96.65 0.69
N VAL A 1054 -14.26 -95.89 1.61
CA VAL A 1054 -13.52 -95.27 2.73
C VAL A 1054 -12.76 -96.33 3.52
N GLY A 1055 -11.50 -96.06 3.85
CA GLY A 1055 -10.64 -97.00 4.56
C GLY A 1055 -10.02 -98.09 3.67
N GLU A 1056 -10.40 -98.18 2.40
CA GLU A 1056 -9.83 -99.16 1.47
C GLU A 1056 -8.40 -98.76 1.04
N PRO A 1057 -7.40 -99.66 1.18
CA PRO A 1057 -6.05 -99.38 0.72
C PRO A 1057 -5.93 -99.40 -0.81
N ILE A 1058 -5.63 -98.24 -1.39
CA ILE A 1058 -5.39 -98.04 -2.82
C ILE A 1058 -3.90 -98.18 -3.10
N LYS A 1059 -3.51 -99.12 -3.97
CA LYS A 1059 -2.15 -99.19 -4.50
C LYS A 1059 -1.99 -98.16 -5.62
N VAL A 1060 -1.02 -97.28 -5.47
CA VAL A 1060 -0.71 -96.17 -6.38
C VAL A 1060 0.75 -96.23 -6.76
N GLN A 1061 1.05 -96.05 -8.04
CA GLN A 1061 2.40 -95.89 -8.56
C GLN A 1061 2.61 -94.43 -8.99
N LEU A 1062 3.52 -93.74 -8.31
CA LEU A 1062 3.91 -92.38 -8.67
C LEU A 1062 5.05 -92.43 -9.68
N LYS A 1063 4.80 -91.96 -10.91
CA LYS A 1063 5.79 -91.87 -11.98
C LYS A 1063 6.32 -90.44 -12.11
N VAL A 1064 7.63 -90.31 -12.21
CA VAL A 1064 8.30 -89.04 -12.50
C VAL A 1064 9.17 -89.20 -13.74
N LYS A 1065 8.99 -88.30 -14.71
CA LYS A 1065 9.76 -88.22 -15.95
C LYS A 1065 10.42 -86.85 -16.06
N THR A 1066 11.75 -86.82 -16.13
CA THR A 1066 12.51 -85.58 -16.38
C THR A 1066 12.57 -85.31 -17.89
N ILE A 1067 12.20 -84.11 -18.32
CA ILE A 1067 12.30 -83.63 -19.70
C ILE A 1067 13.29 -82.46 -19.75
N THR A 1068 14.27 -82.53 -20.65
CA THR A 1068 15.30 -81.50 -20.86
C THR A 1068 15.20 -80.80 -22.22
N LYS A 1069 14.26 -81.16 -23.09
CA LYS A 1069 14.19 -80.60 -24.46
C LYS A 1069 13.91 -79.09 -24.54
N TRP A 1070 13.56 -78.48 -23.42
CA TRP A 1070 13.32 -77.04 -23.27
C TRP A 1070 14.59 -76.27 -22.91
N SER A 1071 15.72 -76.97 -22.71
CA SER A 1071 17.01 -76.35 -22.48
C SER A 1071 17.63 -75.89 -23.79
N ASP A 1072 18.35 -74.76 -23.72
CA ASP A 1072 19.19 -74.33 -24.82
C ASP A 1072 20.55 -75.06 -24.75
N ASP A 1073 20.85 -75.85 -25.77
CA ASP A 1073 22.13 -76.57 -25.91
C ASP A 1073 23.14 -75.77 -26.76
N THR A 1074 22.79 -74.58 -27.24
CA THR A 1074 23.69 -73.77 -28.07
C THR A 1074 24.79 -73.14 -27.22
N LYS A 1075 26.03 -73.62 -27.41
CA LYS A 1075 27.24 -73.00 -26.86
C LYS A 1075 27.54 -71.70 -27.64
N SER A 1076 27.01 -70.56 -27.22
CA SER A 1076 27.51 -69.25 -27.65
C SER A 1076 27.97 -68.41 -26.43
N ASN A 1077 29.28 -68.15 -26.38
CA ASN A 1077 29.98 -67.33 -25.39
C ASN A 1077 29.85 -65.82 -25.70
N GLU A 1078 28.69 -65.34 -26.15
CA GLU A 1078 28.48 -63.91 -26.38
C GLU A 1078 27.47 -63.34 -25.38
N GLU A 1079 27.81 -62.20 -24.77
CA GLU A 1079 26.94 -61.44 -23.88
C GLU A 1079 25.62 -61.12 -24.60
N SER A 1080 24.55 -61.84 -24.27
CA SER A 1080 23.21 -61.56 -24.80
C SER A 1080 22.79 -60.15 -24.37
N LEU A 1081 22.77 -59.20 -25.31
CA LEU A 1081 22.15 -57.89 -25.10
C LEU A 1081 20.67 -58.09 -24.76
N PRO A 1082 20.14 -57.53 -23.66
CA PRO A 1082 18.74 -57.71 -23.31
C PRO A 1082 17.84 -57.06 -24.37
N LEU A 1083 16.96 -57.86 -24.98
CA LEU A 1083 16.02 -57.41 -26.03
C LEU A 1083 15.03 -56.35 -25.52
N ALA A 1084 14.84 -56.24 -24.20
CA ALA A 1084 14.15 -55.15 -23.51
C ALA A 1084 14.77 -54.89 -22.13
N ALA A 1085 14.75 -53.64 -21.66
CA ALA A 1085 15.36 -53.22 -20.38
C ALA A 1085 14.77 -53.90 -19.12
N SER A 1086 13.59 -54.52 -19.25
CA SER A 1086 12.91 -55.31 -18.21
C SER A 1086 13.00 -56.82 -18.42
N SER A 1087 13.76 -57.27 -19.44
CA SER A 1087 14.04 -58.69 -19.63
C SER A 1087 14.91 -59.16 -18.47
N PRO A 1088 14.55 -60.23 -17.75
CA PRO A 1088 15.39 -60.74 -16.68
C PRO A 1088 16.74 -61.16 -17.29
N THR A 1089 17.82 -60.47 -16.92
CA THR A 1089 19.17 -60.92 -17.21
C THR A 1089 19.42 -62.19 -16.40
N ARG A 1090 19.30 -63.36 -17.03
CA ARG A 1090 19.77 -64.60 -16.44
C ARG A 1090 21.29 -64.50 -16.37
N ASN A 1091 21.81 -64.22 -15.18
CA ASN A 1091 23.24 -64.25 -14.91
C ASN A 1091 23.78 -65.59 -15.41
N GLY A 1092 24.74 -65.54 -16.33
CA GLY A 1092 25.47 -66.72 -16.78
C GLY A 1092 26.11 -67.41 -15.59
N SER A 1093 25.44 -68.44 -15.07
CA SER A 1093 26.06 -69.39 -14.18
C SER A 1093 26.99 -70.22 -15.06
N ASN A 1094 28.29 -70.17 -14.73
CA ASN A 1094 29.31 -71.01 -15.33
C ASN A 1094 28.76 -72.43 -15.52
N LEU A 1095 28.69 -72.86 -16.78
CA LEU A 1095 28.37 -74.22 -17.18
C LEU A 1095 29.51 -75.15 -16.71
N ASP A 1096 29.50 -75.53 -15.43
CA ASP A 1096 30.22 -76.71 -15.00
C ASP A 1096 29.44 -77.93 -15.52
N GLU A 1097 29.86 -78.37 -16.70
CA GLU A 1097 29.57 -79.69 -17.26
C GLU A 1097 29.93 -80.75 -16.21
N ASN A 1098 28.95 -81.61 -15.84
CA ASN A 1098 29.04 -82.81 -14.98
C ASN A 1098 28.47 -82.74 -13.55
N GLN A 1099 27.54 -81.85 -13.23
CA GLN A 1099 26.63 -82.13 -12.11
C GLN A 1099 25.38 -82.84 -12.61
N GLU A 1100 25.34 -84.17 -12.43
CA GLU A 1100 24.11 -84.94 -12.60
C GLU A 1100 23.01 -84.31 -11.72
N GLY A 1101 21.92 -83.85 -12.34
CA GLY A 1101 20.80 -83.25 -11.62
C GLY A 1101 20.22 -84.26 -10.64
N LYS A 1102 20.36 -83.96 -9.35
CA LYS A 1102 19.79 -84.77 -8.26
C LYS A 1102 18.58 -84.05 -7.69
N PHE A 1103 17.47 -84.74 -7.63
CA PHE A 1103 16.20 -84.19 -7.20
C PHE A 1103 15.70 -84.93 -5.97
N GLN A 1104 14.93 -84.25 -5.13
CA GLN A 1104 14.23 -84.83 -4.00
C GLN A 1104 12.73 -84.61 -4.18
N LEU A 1105 11.98 -85.69 -4.30
CA LEU A 1105 10.52 -85.67 -4.29
C LEU A 1105 10.02 -85.82 -2.86
N ASN A 1106 9.03 -85.03 -2.51
CA ASN A 1106 8.30 -85.12 -1.25
C ASN A 1106 6.79 -84.97 -1.47
N ILE A 1107 6.03 -85.96 -1.01
CA ILE A 1107 4.57 -85.96 -1.05
C ILE A 1107 4.06 -85.24 0.19
N GLN A 1108 3.26 -84.19 -0.01
CA GLN A 1108 2.69 -83.40 1.08
C GLN A 1108 1.67 -84.22 1.88
N GLN A 1109 1.64 -84.00 3.20
CA GLN A 1109 0.59 -84.59 4.04
C GLN A 1109 -0.76 -83.97 3.69
N ASP A 1110 -1.79 -84.80 3.59
CA ASP A 1110 -3.16 -84.40 3.27
C ASP A 1110 -4.11 -85.11 4.24
N ASP A 1111 -4.98 -84.35 4.91
CA ASP A 1111 -5.88 -84.85 5.94
C ASP A 1111 -6.94 -85.82 5.39
N ASN A 1112 -7.13 -85.86 4.06
CA ASN A 1112 -8.03 -86.82 3.43
C ASN A 1112 -7.39 -88.20 3.20
N TRP A 1113 -6.07 -88.32 3.33
CA TRP A 1113 -5.33 -89.52 2.94
C TRP A 1113 -4.42 -90.03 4.07
N LEU A 1114 -4.66 -91.26 4.52
CA LEU A 1114 -3.65 -92.01 5.25
C LEU A 1114 -2.71 -92.70 4.25
N MET A 1115 -1.45 -92.27 4.24
CA MET A 1115 -0.47 -92.73 3.25
C MET A 1115 0.48 -93.77 3.86
N SER A 1116 0.92 -94.78 3.11
CA SER A 1116 1.96 -95.72 3.53
C SER A 1116 2.89 -96.02 2.36
N GLY A 1117 4.22 -96.07 2.60
CA GLY A 1117 5.23 -96.23 1.54
C GLY A 1117 6.26 -95.10 1.49
N LEU A 1118 6.99 -94.99 0.39
CA LEU A 1118 8.06 -94.01 0.18
C LEU A 1118 7.50 -92.61 -0.11
N ARG A 1119 7.25 -91.83 0.94
CA ARG A 1119 6.73 -90.45 0.82
C ARG A 1119 7.78 -89.42 0.42
N LYS A 1120 9.06 -89.77 0.59
CA LYS A 1120 10.21 -88.91 0.29
C LYS A 1120 11.35 -89.75 -0.26
N PHE A 1121 11.84 -89.44 -1.46
CA PHE A 1121 12.98 -90.13 -2.07
C PHE A 1121 13.75 -89.21 -3.01
N ASN A 1122 15.02 -89.53 -3.23
CA ASN A 1122 15.90 -88.81 -4.13
C ASN A 1122 16.04 -89.59 -5.45
N PHE A 1123 16.17 -88.87 -6.57
CA PHE A 1123 16.35 -89.47 -7.88
C PHE A 1123 17.27 -88.62 -8.77
N ASP A 1124 17.93 -89.27 -9.72
CA ASP A 1124 18.93 -88.65 -10.60
C ASP A 1124 18.43 -88.61 -12.06
N MET A 1125 18.91 -87.63 -12.82
CA MET A 1125 18.58 -87.39 -14.23
C MET A 1125 18.79 -88.63 -15.14
N ASN A 1126 19.83 -89.43 -14.89
CA ASN A 1126 20.25 -90.54 -15.77
C ASN A 1126 19.54 -91.88 -15.52
N SER A 1127 18.47 -91.89 -14.71
CA SER A 1127 17.63 -93.08 -14.57
C SER A 1127 16.91 -93.33 -15.91
N LYS A 1128 17.42 -94.29 -16.69
CA LYS A 1128 16.87 -94.66 -18.02
C LYS A 1128 15.43 -95.17 -17.98
N ASP A 1129 14.89 -95.41 -16.77
CA ASP A 1129 13.51 -95.79 -16.53
C ASP A 1129 12.84 -94.72 -15.64
N ASN A 1130 11.59 -94.40 -15.95
CA ASN A 1130 10.73 -93.52 -15.14
C ASN A 1130 10.90 -93.84 -13.65
N VAL A 1131 11.10 -92.82 -12.84
CA VAL A 1131 11.24 -93.03 -11.40
C VAL A 1131 9.87 -93.38 -10.85
N ASN A 1132 9.72 -94.64 -10.44
CA ASN A 1132 8.47 -95.19 -9.96
C ASN A 1132 8.57 -95.43 -8.45
N ALA A 1133 7.67 -94.81 -7.69
CA ALA A 1133 7.53 -95.08 -6.27
C ALA A 1133 6.17 -95.73 -5.98
N GLU A 1134 6.19 -96.85 -5.29
CA GLU A 1134 4.96 -97.50 -4.80
C GLU A 1134 4.47 -96.80 -3.53
N LEU A 1135 3.20 -96.40 -3.55
CA LEU A 1135 2.51 -95.72 -2.47
C LEU A 1135 1.17 -96.41 -2.22
N MET A 1136 0.78 -96.52 -0.97
CA MET A 1136 -0.55 -96.94 -0.57
C MET A 1136 -1.31 -95.75 -0.02
N LEU A 1137 -2.42 -95.40 -0.65
CA LEU A 1137 -3.31 -94.32 -0.22
C LEU A 1137 -4.58 -94.94 0.37
N ILE A 1138 -4.92 -94.58 1.60
CA ILE A 1138 -6.16 -95.00 2.26
C ILE A 1138 -7.01 -93.73 2.44
N PRO A 1139 -8.17 -93.63 1.77
CA PRO A 1139 -9.01 -92.46 1.89
C PRO A 1139 -9.73 -92.45 3.24
N LEU A 1140 -9.70 -91.32 3.93
CA LEU A 1140 -10.29 -91.14 5.25
C LEU A 1140 -11.70 -90.53 5.19
N ASN A 1141 -12.03 -89.87 4.08
CA ASN A 1141 -13.31 -89.18 3.88
C ASN A 1141 -14.07 -89.73 2.67
N VAL A 1142 -15.37 -89.46 2.56
CA VAL A 1142 -16.19 -89.75 1.37
C VAL A 1142 -16.20 -88.56 0.41
N GLY A 1143 -16.39 -88.81 -0.88
CA GLY A 1143 -16.54 -87.78 -1.92
C GLY A 1143 -15.48 -87.85 -3.02
N LYS A 1144 -15.39 -86.81 -3.85
CA LYS A 1144 -14.35 -86.67 -4.87
C LYS A 1144 -13.11 -86.05 -4.22
N ILE A 1145 -12.13 -86.88 -3.88
CA ILE A 1145 -10.93 -86.45 -3.15
C ILE A 1145 -9.81 -86.19 -4.14
N PRO A 1146 -9.17 -85.01 -4.13
CA PRO A 1146 -7.99 -84.75 -4.96
C PRO A 1146 -6.82 -85.65 -4.54
N LEU A 1147 -5.97 -85.99 -5.50
CA LEU A 1147 -4.73 -86.71 -5.22
C LEU A 1147 -3.79 -85.85 -4.36
N PRO A 1148 -2.97 -86.47 -3.47
CA PRO A 1148 -1.99 -85.73 -2.67
C PRO A 1148 -1.04 -84.89 -3.53
N LYS A 1149 -0.71 -83.68 -3.09
CA LYS A 1149 0.24 -82.81 -3.80
C LYS A 1149 1.66 -83.33 -3.69
N VAL A 1150 2.38 -83.28 -4.80
CA VAL A 1150 3.79 -83.64 -4.88
C VAL A 1150 4.62 -82.37 -5.01
N SER A 1151 5.76 -82.33 -4.32
CA SER A 1151 6.76 -81.27 -4.46
C SER A 1151 8.10 -81.90 -4.85
N ILE A 1152 8.78 -81.32 -5.83
CA ILE A 1152 10.12 -81.74 -6.24
C ILE A 1152 11.06 -80.55 -6.05
N LYS A 1153 12.21 -80.79 -5.45
CA LYS A 1153 13.26 -79.79 -5.26
C LYS A 1153 14.59 -80.28 -5.83
N SER A 1154 15.38 -79.37 -6.37
CA SER A 1154 16.76 -79.61 -6.76
C SER A 1154 17.64 -79.71 -5.50
N LEU A 1155 18.47 -80.74 -5.40
CA LEU A 1155 19.43 -80.88 -4.30
C LEU A 1155 20.70 -80.06 -4.55
N ASN A 1156 20.89 -79.54 -5.77
CA ASN A 1156 22.11 -78.86 -6.20
C ASN A 1156 22.04 -77.32 -6.06
N LYS A 1157 21.14 -76.79 -5.22
CA LYS A 1157 20.92 -75.35 -4.92
C LYS A 1157 20.31 -74.48 -6.02
N ASP A 1158 20.19 -74.96 -7.26
CA ASP A 1158 19.51 -74.25 -8.34
C ASP A 1158 18.06 -74.77 -8.50
N ASP A 1159 17.12 -74.18 -7.76
CA ASP A 1159 15.67 -74.44 -7.91
C ASP A 1159 15.04 -73.59 -9.05
N ASP A 1160 15.73 -72.56 -9.55
CA ASP A 1160 15.19 -71.57 -10.50
C ASP A 1160 15.03 -72.08 -11.96
N ASP A 1161 15.66 -73.21 -12.29
CA ASP A 1161 15.64 -73.82 -13.64
C ASP A 1161 14.82 -75.14 -13.69
N LEU A 1162 13.93 -75.33 -12.71
CA LEU A 1162 13.08 -76.50 -12.55
C LEU A 1162 11.59 -76.11 -12.58
N ASP A 1163 10.80 -76.75 -13.43
CA ASP A 1163 9.33 -76.65 -13.40
C ASP A 1163 8.70 -78.04 -13.28
N ILE A 1164 7.45 -78.11 -12.84
CA ILE A 1164 6.74 -79.37 -12.59
C ILE A 1164 5.39 -79.40 -13.32
N GLU A 1165 5.22 -80.40 -14.18
CA GLU A 1165 3.95 -80.69 -14.84
C GLU A 1165 3.24 -81.86 -14.13
N PHE A 1166 2.08 -81.59 -13.53
CA PHE A 1166 1.22 -82.64 -12.97
C PHE A 1166 0.18 -83.09 -14.01
N ILE A 1167 0.32 -84.31 -14.53
CA ILE A 1167 -0.64 -84.88 -15.49
C ILE A 1167 -2.02 -85.04 -14.83
N ASN A 1168 -2.06 -85.59 -13.62
CA ASN A 1168 -3.29 -85.79 -12.84
C ASN A 1168 -3.54 -84.67 -11.82
N GLY A 1169 -2.91 -83.49 -11.96
CA GLY A 1169 -2.89 -82.45 -10.92
C GLY A 1169 -4.26 -81.89 -10.51
N SER A 1170 -5.29 -82.09 -11.32
CA SER A 1170 -6.70 -81.73 -11.00
C SER A 1170 -7.63 -82.94 -11.01
N GLU A 1171 -7.09 -84.16 -11.06
CA GLU A 1171 -7.88 -85.38 -11.01
C GLU A 1171 -8.32 -85.68 -9.57
N THR A 1172 -9.51 -86.27 -9.43
CA THR A 1172 -10.08 -86.65 -8.13
C THR A 1172 -10.49 -88.11 -8.15
N ILE A 1173 -10.28 -88.79 -7.02
CA ILE A 1173 -10.73 -90.17 -6.80
C ILE A 1173 -12.08 -90.12 -6.07
N LEU A 1174 -13.06 -90.87 -6.54
CA LEU A 1174 -14.36 -90.98 -5.88
C LEU A 1174 -14.30 -92.02 -4.76
N VAL A 1175 -14.58 -91.60 -3.53
CA VAL A 1175 -14.60 -92.46 -2.36
C VAL A 1175 -16.03 -92.56 -1.80
N ILE A 1176 -16.54 -93.77 -1.63
CA ILE A 1176 -17.90 -94.05 -1.14
C ILE A 1176 -17.89 -94.66 0.26
N PRO A 1177 -18.92 -94.44 1.11
CA PRO A 1177 -18.99 -95.02 2.44
C PRO A 1177 -19.21 -96.53 2.40
N GLU A 1178 -18.77 -97.23 3.44
CA GLU A 1178 -19.07 -98.66 3.62
C GLU A 1178 -20.56 -98.84 4.00
N VAL A 1179 -21.27 -99.68 3.25
CA VAL A 1179 -22.75 -99.76 3.28
C VAL A 1179 -23.33 -100.11 4.66
N HIS A 1180 -22.53 -100.72 5.54
CA HIS A 1180 -22.96 -101.17 6.87
C HIS A 1180 -22.81 -100.10 7.98
N SER A 1181 -22.17 -98.96 7.71
CA SER A 1181 -21.87 -97.92 8.71
C SER A 1181 -22.72 -96.65 8.57
N ILE A 1182 -23.80 -96.68 7.79
CA ILE A 1182 -24.65 -95.51 7.54
C ILE A 1182 -25.83 -95.51 8.51
N THR A 1183 -25.76 -94.72 9.58
CA THR A 1183 -26.93 -94.32 10.38
C THR A 1183 -27.56 -93.08 9.76
N PHE A 1184 -28.74 -93.23 9.16
CA PHE A 1184 -29.57 -92.08 8.77
C PHE A 1184 -30.24 -91.52 10.03
N ALA A 1185 -29.91 -90.29 10.42
CA ALA A 1185 -30.75 -89.51 11.31
C ALA A 1185 -31.80 -88.79 10.45
N PHE A 1186 -33.07 -89.18 10.60
CA PHE A 1186 -34.21 -88.47 9.98
C PHE A 1186 -34.58 -87.24 10.80
#